data_AF-A0A9W8NKJ3-F1
#
_entry.id   AF-A0A9W8NKJ3-F1
#
_cell.length_a   1.000
_cell.length_b   1.000
_cell.length_c   1.000
_cell.angle_alpha   90.00
_cell.angle_beta   90.00
_cell.angle_gamma   90.00
#
_symmetry.space_group_name_H-M   'P 1'
#
loop_
_entity.id
_entity.type
_entity.pdbx_description
1 polymer ?
#
loop_
_entity_poly.entity_id
_entity_poly.type
_entity_poly.pdbx_seq_one_letter_code
_entity_poly.pdbx_strand_id
1 'polypeptide(L)'
;MDENSPRLMLAEVYRPLPLVIWTVFLLAFSSSIYRLYAHPLRKVPGPFLARITEIWRTVHYFRGTWFDDILELHRKYGPVVRISPNEVSVVSPDLTKTIYSHGKGTAKTNWYDIWAAGGDLTRTYRGVFDTTDPKEHGFLRKRVSKVYSLSFFVSMEPKVQGVMNSLWERFDEFEQKEKIINLSDWVSFFTYDVVATLCYGEPLGFIQKGADDGKFIQNIHEGFYWAANLGYILPINTQKLVFNLIPGFIERTFGLEMSNSFASFSRFAGSKINERRESPSIGSSDMLDHFLDMKDLEGKQVKDIDVFGEVGNLLAAGADTTSVGIKAVLGPILRDAKRYRRLQSELDDAYEVSGIAPGQPISYNILKDLPFLQACVKEGTRLHPSIVYQLPRHALESGVQLEGFFIDPSSTISMSPLAQNRCQAIFGSDADEWKPERWIPNEINTEEQIRFMDKNLATFGYGSRTCIGRNLATVEMTKFLAEIVTRYDIKLLNEAKPWSIHSQCDPQYPIGCALTITDLADGTVVKQTMRTHCRIPLPKRFSVPLDESQFHTLYPSQSLTFSAQFTNGVDSLVPGHKYMIAVSRSQRLQWYRVRWWDFGTKEEVLAKGLDGRQVRYGKGPQEPIDIEITGILEMPMYLEPKY
;
A
#
# COMPACT_ATOMS: atom_id res chain seq x y z
N MET A 1 -52.69 13.84 48.39
CA MET A 1 -51.62 13.57 47.40
C MET A 1 -52.14 12.43 46.55
N ASP A 2 -52.52 12.73 45.32
CA ASP A 2 -53.24 11.80 44.45
C ASP A 2 -52.22 10.93 43.69
N GLU A 3 -52.16 9.63 43.99
CA GLU A 3 -51.18 8.66 43.48
C GLU A 3 -51.30 8.40 41.96
N ASN A 4 -52.34 8.91 41.29
CA ASN A 4 -52.60 8.64 39.87
C ASN A 4 -52.07 9.69 38.88
N SER A 5 -51.54 10.81 39.36
CA SER A 5 -51.04 11.91 38.52
C SER A 5 -49.95 11.50 37.50
N PRO A 6 -48.93 10.69 37.84
CA PRO A 6 -47.87 10.32 36.89
C PRO A 6 -48.36 9.38 35.76
N ARG A 7 -49.35 8.51 36.04
CA ARG A 7 -49.84 7.52 35.08
C ARG A 7 -50.73 8.14 34.00
N LEU A 8 -51.53 9.15 34.36
CA LEU A 8 -52.35 9.91 33.42
C LEU A 8 -51.49 10.77 32.48
N MET A 9 -50.42 11.38 32.98
CA MET A 9 -49.47 12.13 32.15
C MET A 9 -48.70 11.23 31.16
N LEU A 10 -48.28 10.03 31.58
CA LEU A 10 -47.66 9.07 30.65
C LEU A 10 -48.66 8.61 29.57
N ALA A 11 -49.93 8.37 29.91
CA ALA A 11 -50.95 7.93 28.95
C ALA A 11 -51.26 8.97 27.86
N GLU A 12 -51.21 10.26 28.17
CA GLU A 12 -51.36 11.33 27.17
C GLU A 12 -50.13 11.47 26.26
N VAL A 13 -48.92 11.24 26.79
CA VAL A 13 -47.67 11.28 26.02
C VAL A 13 -47.53 10.07 25.07
N TYR A 14 -48.05 8.90 25.43
CA TYR A 14 -47.97 7.69 24.57
C TYR A 14 -49.13 7.53 23.59
N ARG A 15 -50.24 8.26 23.74
CA ARG A 15 -51.37 8.23 22.79
C ARG A 15 -51.03 8.53 21.32
N PRO A 16 -50.14 9.48 20.98
CA PRO A 16 -49.74 9.71 19.59
C PRO A 16 -48.75 8.67 19.04
N LEU A 17 -48.12 7.85 19.89
CA LEU A 17 -47.05 6.94 19.46
C LEU A 17 -47.50 5.91 18.43
N PRO A 18 -48.66 5.21 18.58
CA PRO A 18 -49.16 4.31 17.55
C PRO A 18 -49.47 5.03 16.23
N LEU A 19 -50.03 6.25 16.27
CA LEU A 19 -50.34 7.05 15.08
C LEU A 19 -49.05 7.46 14.34
N VAL A 20 -48.01 7.85 15.08
CA VAL A 20 -46.69 8.15 14.51
C VAL A 20 -46.09 6.90 13.88
N ILE A 21 -46.09 5.75 14.58
CA ILE A 21 -45.59 4.49 14.04
C ILE A 21 -46.34 4.09 12.77
N TRP A 22 -47.67 4.15 12.78
CA TRP A 22 -48.50 3.87 11.61
C TRP A 22 -48.22 4.81 10.45
N THR A 23 -48.04 6.11 10.72
CA THR A 23 -47.71 7.11 9.69
C THR A 23 -46.36 6.81 9.06
N VAL A 24 -45.33 6.55 9.88
CA VAL A 24 -43.99 6.16 9.42
C VAL A 24 -44.05 4.87 8.61
N PHE A 25 -44.80 3.87 9.05
CA PHE A 25 -45.00 2.63 8.32
C PHE A 25 -45.66 2.86 6.95
N LEU A 26 -46.74 3.65 6.88
CA LEU A 26 -47.43 3.95 5.62
C LEU A 26 -46.53 4.74 4.65
N LEU A 27 -45.75 5.69 5.15
CA LEU A 27 -44.77 6.43 4.34
C LEU A 27 -43.65 5.50 3.83
N ALA A 28 -43.11 4.63 4.68
CA ALA A 28 -42.09 3.67 4.28
C ALA A 28 -42.64 2.66 3.25
N PHE A 29 -43.86 2.17 3.45
CA PHE A 29 -44.53 1.22 2.57
C PHE A 29 -44.83 1.84 1.20
N SER A 30 -45.44 3.03 1.16
CA SER A 30 -45.70 3.76 -0.08
C SER A 30 -44.42 4.12 -0.84
N SER A 31 -43.39 4.58 -0.13
CA SER A 31 -42.06 4.83 -0.71
C SER A 31 -41.44 3.56 -1.30
N SER A 32 -41.58 2.42 -0.63
CA SER A 32 -41.09 1.13 -1.10
C SER A 32 -41.79 0.70 -2.40
N ILE A 33 -43.11 0.83 -2.48
CA ILE A 33 -43.88 0.54 -3.69
C ILE A 33 -43.43 1.45 -4.84
N TYR A 34 -43.31 2.76 -4.59
CA TYR A 34 -42.80 3.70 -5.58
C TYR A 34 -41.40 3.30 -6.09
N ARG A 35 -40.47 3.01 -5.17
CA ARG A 35 -39.07 2.65 -5.46
C ARG A 35 -38.91 1.39 -6.30
N LEU A 36 -39.83 0.44 -6.15
CA LEU A 36 -39.85 -0.83 -6.87
C LEU A 36 -40.52 -0.74 -8.24
N TYR A 37 -41.67 -0.06 -8.34
CA TYR A 37 -42.53 -0.14 -9.53
C TYR A 37 -42.52 1.12 -10.40
N ALA A 38 -42.36 2.31 -9.80
CA ALA A 38 -42.49 3.59 -10.50
C ALA A 38 -41.17 4.37 -10.62
N HIS A 39 -40.15 4.02 -9.82
CA HIS A 39 -38.87 4.71 -9.81
C HIS A 39 -38.16 4.68 -11.17
N PRO A 40 -37.48 5.77 -11.59
CA PRO A 40 -36.71 5.79 -12.84
C PRO A 40 -35.70 4.63 -12.93
N LEU A 41 -35.02 4.33 -11.82
CA LEU A 41 -34.06 3.22 -11.70
C LEU A 41 -34.67 1.83 -11.48
N ARG A 42 -35.99 1.64 -11.67
CA ARG A 42 -36.65 0.33 -11.42
C ARG A 42 -36.09 -0.83 -12.24
N LYS A 43 -35.56 -0.53 -13.44
CA LYS A 43 -34.98 -1.52 -14.35
C LYS A 43 -33.53 -1.89 -13.99
N VAL A 44 -32.85 -1.06 -13.19
CA VAL A 44 -31.45 -1.30 -12.82
C VAL A 44 -31.41 -2.45 -11.81
N PRO A 45 -30.63 -3.51 -12.08
CA PRO A 45 -30.54 -4.66 -11.19
C PRO A 45 -29.79 -4.31 -9.90
N GLY A 46 -30.06 -5.04 -8.83
CA GLY A 46 -29.38 -4.88 -7.55
C GLY A 46 -30.10 -5.63 -6.42
N PRO A 47 -29.48 -5.73 -5.24
CA PRO A 47 -30.09 -6.38 -4.08
C PRO A 47 -31.48 -5.81 -3.79
N PHE A 48 -32.43 -6.66 -3.41
CA PHE A 48 -33.82 -6.23 -3.19
C PHE A 48 -33.92 -5.10 -2.16
N LEU A 49 -33.22 -5.22 -1.03
CA LEU A 49 -33.21 -4.19 0.01
C LEU A 49 -32.54 -2.90 -0.45
N ALA A 50 -31.46 -2.98 -1.23
CA ALA A 50 -30.78 -1.82 -1.80
C ALA A 50 -31.69 -0.96 -2.71
N ARG A 51 -32.65 -1.61 -3.39
CA ARG A 51 -33.64 -0.90 -4.23
C ARG A 51 -34.68 -0.14 -3.41
N ILE A 52 -34.91 -0.54 -2.15
CA ILE A 52 -35.99 -0.03 -1.29
C ILE A 52 -35.48 0.95 -0.26
N THR A 53 -34.30 0.72 0.33
CA THR A 53 -33.78 1.51 1.45
C THR A 53 -32.28 1.69 1.37
N GLU A 54 -31.81 2.84 1.85
CA GLU A 54 -30.38 3.15 1.98
C GLU A 54 -29.72 2.37 3.12
N ILE A 55 -30.51 1.90 4.08
CA ILE A 55 -30.06 1.15 5.26
C ILE A 55 -29.24 -0.07 4.85
N TRP A 56 -29.59 -0.71 3.73
CA TRP A 56 -28.83 -1.86 3.23
C TRP A 56 -27.36 -1.49 2.99
N ARG A 57 -27.09 -0.46 2.17
CA ARG A 57 -25.72 0.02 1.89
C ARG A 57 -25.03 0.45 3.18
N THR A 58 -25.73 1.21 4.02
CA THR A 58 -25.20 1.70 5.30
C THR A 58 -24.74 0.53 6.18
N VAL A 59 -25.54 -0.52 6.35
CA VAL A 59 -25.15 -1.69 7.15
C VAL A 59 -23.89 -2.37 6.60
N HIS A 60 -23.77 -2.51 5.28
CA HIS A 60 -22.57 -3.09 4.65
C HIS A 60 -21.33 -2.20 4.81
N TYR A 61 -21.50 -0.86 4.81
CA TYR A 61 -20.40 0.06 5.06
C TYR A 61 -19.92 0.01 6.52
N PHE A 62 -20.85 0.05 7.49
CA PHE A 62 -20.52 -0.02 8.92
C PHE A 62 -19.92 -1.36 9.34
N ARG A 63 -20.28 -2.46 8.64
CA ARG A 63 -19.66 -3.78 8.82
C ARG A 63 -18.22 -3.86 8.30
N GLY A 64 -17.81 -2.89 7.47
CA GLY A 64 -16.48 -2.90 6.87
C GLY A 64 -16.29 -4.01 5.82
N THR A 65 -17.35 -4.51 5.17
CA THR A 65 -17.25 -5.58 4.15
C THR A 65 -17.37 -5.06 2.72
N TRP A 66 -17.51 -3.74 2.55
CA TRP A 66 -17.91 -3.14 1.28
C TRP A 66 -17.00 -3.47 0.10
N PHE A 67 -15.70 -3.65 0.34
CA PHE A 67 -14.73 -3.97 -0.70
C PHE A 67 -14.99 -5.33 -1.35
N ASP A 68 -15.45 -6.33 -0.60
CA ASP A 68 -15.85 -7.63 -1.13
C ASP A 68 -17.27 -7.60 -1.69
N ASP A 69 -18.19 -6.95 -0.95
CA ASP A 69 -19.59 -6.82 -1.35
C ASP A 69 -19.69 -6.23 -2.76
N ILE A 70 -18.98 -5.13 -3.04
CA ILE A 70 -19.08 -4.46 -4.34
C ILE A 70 -18.56 -5.32 -5.50
N LEU A 71 -17.54 -6.14 -5.27
CA LEU A 71 -17.02 -7.08 -6.26
C LEU A 71 -18.05 -8.17 -6.55
N GLU A 72 -18.66 -8.76 -5.53
CA GLU A 72 -19.71 -9.78 -5.69
C GLU A 72 -20.92 -9.20 -6.44
N LEU A 73 -21.34 -7.98 -6.10
CA LEU A 73 -22.44 -7.29 -6.75
C LEU A 73 -22.22 -7.13 -8.25
N HIS A 74 -21.04 -6.65 -8.66
CA HIS A 74 -20.73 -6.48 -10.08
C HIS A 74 -20.57 -7.81 -10.82
N ARG A 75 -20.05 -8.85 -10.15
CA ARG A 75 -20.01 -10.22 -10.72
C ARG A 75 -21.41 -10.79 -10.93
N LYS A 76 -22.35 -10.51 -10.02
CA LYS A 76 -23.72 -11.05 -10.04
C LYS A 76 -24.67 -10.30 -10.96
N TYR A 77 -24.66 -8.96 -10.91
CA TYR A 77 -25.64 -8.11 -11.59
C TYR A 77 -25.08 -7.42 -12.84
N GLY A 78 -23.76 -7.50 -13.07
CA GLY A 78 -23.09 -6.93 -14.23
C GLY A 78 -22.54 -5.51 -14.00
N PRO A 79 -22.32 -4.74 -15.08
CA PRO A 79 -21.58 -3.48 -15.02
C PRO A 79 -22.32 -2.33 -14.34
N VAL A 80 -23.65 -2.39 -14.21
CA VAL A 80 -24.47 -1.35 -13.58
C VAL A 80 -25.33 -1.97 -12.48
N VAL A 81 -25.13 -1.54 -11.23
CA VAL A 81 -25.79 -2.11 -10.05
C VAL A 81 -26.41 -1.03 -9.18
N ARG A 82 -27.69 -1.17 -8.82
CA ARG A 82 -28.39 -0.29 -7.88
C ARG A 82 -28.02 -0.67 -6.44
N ILE A 83 -27.22 0.19 -5.80
CA ILE A 83 -26.70 -0.03 -4.44
C ILE A 83 -27.46 0.76 -3.37
N SER A 84 -28.28 1.72 -3.78
CA SER A 84 -29.24 2.44 -2.92
C SER A 84 -30.43 2.87 -3.78
N PRO A 85 -31.57 3.29 -3.19
CA PRO A 85 -32.74 3.72 -3.95
C PRO A 85 -32.40 4.73 -5.05
N ASN A 86 -31.51 5.68 -4.78
CA ASN A 86 -31.14 6.75 -5.71
C ASN A 86 -29.69 6.66 -6.20
N GLU A 87 -28.96 5.57 -5.90
CA GLU A 87 -27.55 5.44 -6.29
C GLU A 87 -27.29 4.16 -7.08
N VAL A 88 -26.56 4.32 -8.19
CA VAL A 88 -26.06 3.23 -9.01
C VAL A 88 -24.54 3.21 -8.99
N SER A 89 -23.97 2.03 -8.73
CA SER A 89 -22.54 1.77 -8.94
C SER A 89 -22.31 1.26 -10.35
N VAL A 90 -21.26 1.76 -11.00
CA VAL A 90 -20.94 1.46 -12.39
C VAL A 90 -19.48 1.06 -12.57
N VAL A 91 -19.27 0.09 -13.45
CA VAL A 91 -17.96 -0.39 -13.92
C VAL A 91 -18.03 -0.48 -15.43
N SER A 92 -17.21 0.30 -16.14
CA SER A 92 -17.20 0.34 -17.61
C SER A 92 -15.93 1.00 -18.15
N PRO A 93 -15.43 0.59 -19.33
CA PRO A 93 -14.30 1.27 -19.99
C PRO A 93 -14.62 2.69 -20.47
N ASP A 94 -15.90 3.07 -20.58
CA ASP A 94 -16.31 4.38 -21.10
C ASP A 94 -16.59 5.43 -20.03
N LEU A 95 -16.41 5.10 -18.74
CA LEU A 95 -16.69 5.99 -17.60
C LEU A 95 -15.92 7.32 -17.66
N THR A 96 -14.74 7.36 -18.28
CA THR A 96 -13.92 8.58 -18.37
C THR A 96 -14.54 9.59 -19.33
N LYS A 97 -15.24 9.10 -20.36
CA LYS A 97 -15.83 9.95 -21.39
C LYS A 97 -17.18 10.49 -20.93
N THR A 98 -17.93 9.70 -20.16
CA THR A 98 -19.33 9.98 -19.81
C THR A 98 -19.44 10.67 -18.44
N ILE A 99 -18.90 10.08 -17.37
CA ILE A 99 -19.18 10.52 -15.99
C ILE A 99 -18.06 11.40 -15.44
N TYR A 100 -16.82 10.93 -15.58
CA TYR A 100 -15.64 11.55 -14.95
C TYR A 100 -14.85 12.44 -15.92
N SER A 101 -15.45 12.90 -17.02
CA SER A 101 -14.72 13.64 -18.07
C SER A 101 -14.19 15.00 -17.62
N HIS A 102 -13.17 15.49 -18.33
CA HIS A 102 -12.63 16.84 -18.12
C HIS A 102 -13.59 17.89 -18.69
N GLY A 103 -14.00 18.87 -17.89
CA GLY A 103 -14.82 20.02 -18.31
C GLY A 103 -16.31 19.76 -18.54
N LYS A 104 -16.71 18.54 -18.90
CA LYS A 104 -18.13 18.11 -19.05
C LYS A 104 -18.55 17.04 -18.03
N GLY A 105 -17.66 16.74 -17.08
CA GLY A 105 -17.89 15.73 -16.06
C GLY A 105 -18.93 16.16 -15.03
N THR A 106 -19.48 15.16 -14.37
CA THR A 106 -20.46 15.31 -13.29
C THR A 106 -19.86 15.93 -12.02
N ALA A 107 -20.67 16.67 -11.27
CA ALA A 107 -20.26 17.26 -9.99
C ALA A 107 -20.18 16.20 -8.89
N LYS A 108 -19.27 16.40 -7.93
CA LYS A 108 -19.23 15.60 -6.69
C LYS A 108 -20.52 15.81 -5.89
N THR A 109 -21.01 14.75 -5.24
CA THR A 109 -22.19 14.84 -4.39
C THR A 109 -21.90 15.43 -3.02
N ASN A 110 -22.95 15.69 -2.25
CA ASN A 110 -22.83 16.23 -0.90
C ASN A 110 -22.24 15.23 0.12
N TRP A 111 -22.04 13.96 -0.26
CA TRP A 111 -21.22 13.02 0.52
C TRP A 111 -19.83 13.60 0.84
N TYR A 112 -19.29 14.46 -0.03
CA TYR A 112 -17.97 15.05 0.20
C TYR A 112 -17.96 16.13 1.30
N ASP A 113 -19.12 16.67 1.70
CA ASP A 113 -19.20 17.79 2.65
C ASP A 113 -18.76 17.44 4.07
N ILE A 114 -18.87 16.17 4.47
CA ILE A 114 -18.39 15.66 5.76
C ILE A 114 -16.87 15.80 5.91
N TRP A 115 -16.14 15.82 4.79
CA TRP A 115 -14.68 15.89 4.76
C TRP A 115 -14.13 17.33 4.83
N ALA A 116 -15.01 18.34 4.79
CA ALA A 116 -14.62 19.74 4.90
C ALA A 116 -14.17 20.10 6.32
N ALA A 117 -12.90 20.47 6.50
CA ALA A 117 -12.32 20.83 7.79
C ALA A 117 -12.83 22.17 8.35
N GLY A 118 -12.71 22.38 9.67
CA GLY A 118 -13.08 23.63 10.35
C GLY A 118 -14.33 23.50 11.23
N GLY A 119 -14.16 23.89 12.50
CA GLY A 119 -15.21 23.93 13.53
C GLY A 119 -16.13 25.15 13.36
N ASP A 120 -17.40 24.92 13.68
CA ASP A 120 -18.59 25.76 13.50
C ASP A 120 -19.22 25.85 12.10
N LEU A 121 -20.56 25.90 12.11
CA LEU A 121 -21.47 25.99 10.96
C LEU A 121 -21.20 27.18 10.01
N THR A 122 -20.33 28.12 10.40
CA THR A 122 -20.05 29.38 9.69
C THR A 122 -18.63 29.48 9.13
N ARG A 123 -17.70 28.60 9.50
CA ARG A 123 -16.28 28.66 9.11
C ARG A 123 -15.78 27.30 8.65
N THR A 124 -16.21 26.89 7.47
CA THR A 124 -15.79 25.63 6.85
C THR A 124 -14.73 25.89 5.79
N TYR A 125 -13.54 25.33 5.99
CA TYR A 125 -12.55 25.24 4.92
C TYR A 125 -12.94 24.10 3.98
N ARG A 126 -12.85 24.36 2.68
CA ARG A 126 -12.96 23.35 1.63
C ARG A 126 -11.66 23.27 0.85
N GLY A 127 -11.07 22.08 0.84
CA GLY A 127 -9.84 21.78 0.14
C GLY A 127 -10.08 21.12 -1.21
N VAL A 128 -9.00 20.83 -1.92
CA VAL A 128 -9.04 20.21 -3.25
C VAL A 128 -9.82 18.87 -3.23
N PHE A 129 -9.80 18.14 -2.12
CA PHE A 129 -10.50 16.87 -2.01
C PHE A 129 -12.01 17.03 -1.90
N ASP A 130 -12.53 17.87 -1.02
CA ASP A 130 -13.94 17.91 -0.65
C ASP A 130 -14.76 18.94 -1.44
N THR A 131 -14.12 19.92 -2.08
CA THR A 131 -14.82 20.92 -2.92
C THR A 131 -15.66 20.27 -4.01
N THR A 132 -16.96 20.52 -4.00
CA THR A 132 -17.91 19.92 -4.95
C THR A 132 -18.01 20.70 -6.26
N ASP A 133 -17.93 22.03 -6.20
CA ASP A 133 -17.97 22.91 -7.38
C ASP A 133 -16.76 22.69 -8.31
N PRO A 134 -16.97 22.41 -9.61
CA PRO A 134 -15.87 22.18 -10.55
C PRO A 134 -14.96 23.39 -10.79
N LYS A 135 -15.48 24.63 -10.76
CA LYS A 135 -14.69 25.84 -11.03
C LYS A 135 -13.79 26.17 -9.85
N GLU A 136 -14.37 26.17 -8.64
CA GLU A 136 -13.63 26.35 -7.39
C GLU A 136 -12.55 25.28 -7.23
N HIS A 137 -12.88 24.01 -7.47
CA HIS A 137 -11.90 22.93 -7.47
C HIS A 137 -10.75 23.17 -8.47
N GLY A 138 -11.07 23.64 -9.68
CA GLY A 138 -10.06 23.97 -10.69
C GLY A 138 -9.09 25.06 -10.21
N PHE A 139 -9.60 26.09 -9.55
CA PHE A 139 -8.79 27.13 -8.92
C PHE A 139 -7.92 26.58 -7.79
N LEU A 140 -8.52 25.88 -6.82
CA LEU A 140 -7.81 25.31 -5.67
C LEU A 140 -6.71 24.35 -6.11
N ARG A 141 -7.01 23.46 -7.08
CA ARG A 141 -6.02 22.54 -7.66
C ARG A 141 -4.86 23.29 -8.29
N LYS A 142 -5.13 24.37 -9.05
CA LYS A 142 -4.08 25.19 -9.67
C LYS A 142 -3.21 25.87 -8.61
N ARG A 143 -3.81 26.39 -7.53
CA ARG A 143 -3.14 27.06 -6.42
C ARG A 143 -2.04 26.21 -5.80
N VAL A 144 -2.31 24.94 -5.54
CA VAL A 144 -1.34 24.01 -4.90
C VAL A 144 -0.53 23.17 -5.89
N SER A 145 -0.83 23.22 -7.19
CA SER A 145 -0.23 22.31 -8.19
C SER A 145 1.30 22.28 -8.23
N LYS A 146 1.97 23.39 -7.89
CA LYS A 146 3.44 23.50 -7.89
C LYS A 146 4.09 22.51 -6.92
N VAL A 147 3.58 22.41 -5.69
CA VAL A 147 4.14 21.52 -4.65
C VAL A 147 3.78 20.06 -4.87
N TYR A 148 2.83 19.77 -5.75
CA TYR A 148 2.45 18.41 -6.14
C TYR A 148 3.04 17.98 -7.51
N SER A 149 3.92 18.81 -8.09
CA SER A 149 4.61 18.48 -9.34
C SER A 149 5.70 17.43 -9.13
N LEU A 150 5.95 16.58 -10.14
CA LEU A 150 7.02 15.60 -10.07
C LEU A 150 8.39 16.27 -9.84
N SER A 151 8.65 17.41 -10.48
CA SER A 151 9.88 18.18 -10.31
C SER A 151 10.10 18.62 -8.86
N PHE A 152 9.04 19.05 -8.17
CA PHE A 152 9.14 19.43 -6.76
C PHE A 152 9.47 18.21 -5.90
N PHE A 153 8.81 17.08 -6.12
CA PHE A 153 9.10 15.85 -5.36
C PHE A 153 10.50 15.31 -5.60
N VAL A 154 10.98 15.31 -6.83
CA VAL A 154 12.38 14.94 -7.13
C VAL A 154 13.36 15.88 -6.42
N SER A 155 13.05 17.18 -6.32
CA SER A 155 13.90 18.11 -5.54
C SER A 155 13.89 17.83 -4.03
N MET A 156 12.82 17.23 -3.52
CA MET A 156 12.66 16.85 -2.11
C MET A 156 13.11 15.41 -1.81
N GLU A 157 13.57 14.67 -2.83
CA GLU A 157 14.06 13.30 -2.71
C GLU A 157 15.11 13.10 -1.60
N PRO A 158 16.07 14.03 -1.37
CA PRO A 158 17.03 13.91 -0.28
C PRO A 158 16.37 13.89 1.12
N LYS A 159 15.26 14.62 1.30
CA LYS A 159 14.52 14.62 2.57
C LYS A 159 13.81 13.29 2.79
N VAL A 160 13.19 12.74 1.75
CA VAL A 160 12.59 11.40 1.78
C VAL A 160 13.66 10.35 2.09
N GLN A 161 14.84 10.47 1.47
CA GLN A 161 15.96 9.57 1.74
C GLN A 161 16.42 9.62 3.20
N GLY A 162 16.44 10.81 3.81
CA GLY A 162 16.79 10.95 5.23
C GLY A 162 15.86 10.12 6.12
N VAL A 163 14.56 10.15 5.88
CA VAL A 163 13.57 9.34 6.61
C VAL A 163 13.76 7.85 6.32
N MET A 164 14.01 7.47 5.06
CA MET A 164 14.30 6.08 4.69
C MET A 164 15.54 5.55 5.41
N ASN A 165 16.60 6.35 5.51
CA ASN A 165 17.83 5.94 6.20
C ASN A 165 17.56 5.66 7.69
N SER A 166 16.78 6.52 8.37
CA SER A 166 16.36 6.25 9.76
C SER A 166 15.54 4.96 9.90
N LEU A 167 14.71 4.62 8.89
CA LEU A 167 14.00 3.34 8.87
C LEU A 167 14.96 2.16 8.73
N TRP A 168 15.92 2.26 7.80
CA TRP A 168 16.92 1.21 7.56
C TRP A 168 17.83 0.98 8.75
N GLU A 169 18.23 2.03 9.46
CA GLU A 169 18.97 1.90 10.73
C GLU A 169 18.19 1.05 11.74
N ARG A 170 16.87 1.27 11.87
CA ARG A 170 16.02 0.46 12.75
C ARG A 170 15.92 -0.99 12.27
N PHE A 171 15.81 -1.21 10.97
CA PHE A 171 15.72 -2.55 10.40
C PHE A 171 17.03 -3.33 10.56
N ASP A 172 18.17 -2.66 10.38
CA ASP A 172 19.49 -3.25 10.64
C ASP A 172 19.64 -3.63 12.13
N GLU A 173 19.15 -2.81 13.07
CA GLU A 173 19.12 -3.18 14.49
C GLU A 173 18.22 -4.38 14.81
N PHE A 174 17.07 -4.49 14.12
CA PHE A 174 16.17 -5.63 14.30
C PHE A 174 16.73 -6.90 13.73
N GLU A 175 17.39 -6.80 12.58
CA GLU A 175 18.03 -7.91 11.92
C GLU A 175 19.17 -8.51 12.75
N GLN A 176 20.05 -7.66 13.30
CA GLN A 176 21.11 -8.09 14.21
C GLN A 176 20.59 -8.82 15.46
N LYS A 177 19.35 -8.53 15.86
CA LYS A 177 18.67 -9.15 17.01
C LYS A 177 17.75 -10.29 16.61
N GLU A 178 17.68 -10.63 15.31
CA GLU A 178 16.72 -11.56 14.72
C GLU A 178 15.27 -11.28 15.15
N LYS A 179 14.94 -10.00 15.32
CA LYS A 179 13.65 -9.56 15.83
C LYS A 179 12.60 -9.65 14.73
N ILE A 180 11.52 -10.36 15.04
CA ILE A 180 10.31 -10.38 14.22
C ILE A 180 9.61 -9.01 14.34
N ILE A 181 9.26 -8.41 13.20
CA ILE A 181 8.61 -7.09 13.16
C ILE A 181 7.28 -7.13 12.42
N ASN A 182 6.36 -6.24 12.80
CA ASN A 182 5.18 -5.96 11.98
C ASN A 182 5.54 -4.93 10.91
N LEU A 183 5.83 -5.39 9.69
CA LEU A 183 6.18 -4.50 8.58
C LEU A 183 5.06 -3.51 8.25
N SER A 184 3.79 -3.86 8.52
CA SER A 184 2.64 -2.97 8.28
C SER A 184 2.75 -1.68 9.10
N ASP A 185 3.10 -1.80 10.39
CA ASP A 185 3.23 -0.65 11.29
C ASP A 185 4.40 0.24 10.89
N TRP A 186 5.56 -0.37 10.57
CA TRP A 186 6.75 0.36 10.15
C TRP A 186 6.57 1.10 8.83
N VAL A 187 5.84 0.53 7.87
CA VAL A 187 5.47 1.22 6.63
C VAL A 187 4.56 2.41 6.93
N SER A 188 3.62 2.29 7.88
CA SER A 188 2.81 3.44 8.30
C SER A 188 3.67 4.51 8.97
N PHE A 189 4.54 4.16 9.92
CA PHE A 189 5.44 5.12 10.56
C PHE A 189 6.30 5.86 9.53
N PHE A 190 6.79 5.14 8.52
CA PHE A 190 7.55 5.69 7.43
C PHE A 190 6.79 6.76 6.64
N THR A 191 5.60 6.46 6.11
CA THR A 191 4.90 7.43 5.26
C THR A 191 4.44 8.66 6.03
N TYR A 192 4.08 8.50 7.31
CA TYR A 192 3.75 9.63 8.18
C TYR A 192 4.95 10.53 8.45
N ASP A 193 6.12 9.96 8.77
CA ASP A 193 7.35 10.73 8.96
C ASP A 193 7.82 11.40 7.65
N VAL A 194 7.65 10.75 6.49
CA VAL A 194 7.95 11.35 5.18
C VAL A 194 7.06 12.56 4.93
N VAL A 195 5.74 12.40 5.04
CA VAL A 195 4.81 13.50 4.74
C VAL A 195 5.00 14.67 5.70
N ALA A 196 5.25 14.40 6.99
CA ALA A 196 5.61 15.44 7.94
C ALA A 196 6.91 16.16 7.57
N THR A 197 7.94 15.42 7.15
CA THR A 197 9.22 16.01 6.71
C THR A 197 9.05 16.87 5.46
N LEU A 198 8.22 16.44 4.52
CA LEU A 198 7.91 17.22 3.31
C LEU A 198 7.10 18.48 3.61
N CYS A 199 6.23 18.42 4.61
CA CYS A 199 5.36 19.52 5.00
C CYS A 199 6.08 20.55 5.88
N TYR A 200 6.72 20.12 6.97
CA TYR A 200 7.25 20.98 8.03
C TYR A 200 8.78 21.01 8.08
N GLY A 201 9.45 20.18 7.28
CA GLY A 201 10.91 20.03 7.31
C GLY A 201 11.42 19.01 8.33
N GLU A 202 10.56 18.42 9.15
CA GLU A 202 10.94 17.44 10.18
C GLU A 202 9.93 16.28 10.32
N PRO A 203 10.39 15.09 10.75
CA PRO A 203 9.52 13.93 10.97
C PRO A 203 8.70 14.05 12.26
N LEU A 204 7.63 13.25 12.39
CA LEU A 204 6.86 13.13 13.65
C LEU A 204 7.61 12.32 14.71
N GLY A 205 8.58 11.51 14.27
CA GLY A 205 9.42 10.68 15.12
C GLY A 205 8.85 9.30 15.38
N PHE A 206 7.90 8.83 14.54
CA PHE A 206 7.30 7.51 14.69
C PHE A 206 8.31 6.39 14.46
N ILE A 207 9.22 6.54 13.49
CA ILE A 207 10.29 5.56 13.26
C ILE A 207 11.22 5.45 14.47
N GLN A 208 11.64 6.60 15.01
CA GLN A 208 12.59 6.66 16.13
C GLN A 208 11.99 6.02 17.40
N LYS A 209 10.73 6.34 17.70
CA LYS A 209 10.01 5.78 18.85
C LYS A 209 9.56 4.34 18.61
N GLY A 210 9.35 3.95 17.36
CA GLY A 210 8.77 2.66 16.96
C GLY A 210 7.31 2.49 17.39
N ALA A 211 6.57 3.60 17.50
CA ALA A 211 5.19 3.63 17.98
C ALA A 211 4.43 4.87 17.44
N ASP A 212 3.10 4.73 17.33
CA ASP A 212 2.16 5.83 17.08
C ASP A 212 2.00 6.69 18.34
N ASP A 213 3.01 7.51 18.62
CA ASP A 213 3.04 8.36 19.81
C ASP A 213 1.90 9.39 19.79
N GLY A 214 1.07 9.38 20.84
CA GLY A 214 -0.12 10.20 20.92
C GLY A 214 -1.33 9.71 20.12
N LYS A 215 -1.32 8.44 19.65
CA LYS A 215 -2.43 7.81 18.90
C LYS A 215 -2.84 8.60 17.65
N PHE A 216 -1.86 9.17 16.96
CA PHE A 216 -2.10 10.07 15.84
C PHE A 216 -2.70 9.34 14.64
N ILE A 217 -2.10 8.21 14.27
CA ILE A 217 -2.56 7.34 13.19
C ILE A 217 -3.95 6.79 13.56
N GLN A 218 -4.10 6.24 14.77
CA GLN A 218 -5.38 5.71 15.27
C GLN A 218 -6.52 6.76 15.21
N ASN A 219 -6.25 8.00 15.59
CA ASN A 219 -7.29 9.04 15.57
C ASN A 219 -7.69 9.44 14.14
N ILE A 220 -6.74 9.57 13.20
CA ILE A 220 -7.07 9.83 11.79
C ILE A 220 -7.95 8.70 11.24
N HIS A 221 -7.57 7.48 11.58
CA HIS A 221 -8.22 6.23 11.24
C HIS A 221 -9.68 6.17 11.69
N GLU A 222 -9.96 6.44 12.96
CA GLU A 222 -11.32 6.55 13.50
C GLU A 222 -12.10 7.70 12.84
N GLY A 223 -11.44 8.84 12.61
CA GLY A 223 -12.05 9.99 11.93
C GLY A 223 -12.52 9.65 10.51
N PHE A 224 -11.71 8.93 9.74
CA PHE A 224 -12.05 8.48 8.39
C PHE A 224 -13.20 7.47 8.39
N TYR A 225 -13.23 6.56 9.37
CA TYR A 225 -14.34 5.64 9.55
C TYR A 225 -15.67 6.37 9.71
N TRP A 226 -15.74 7.27 10.68
CA TRP A 226 -16.97 7.99 10.94
C TRP A 226 -17.35 8.92 9.79
N ALA A 227 -16.39 9.63 9.20
CA ALA A 227 -16.65 10.53 8.08
C ALA A 227 -17.21 9.79 6.85
N ALA A 228 -16.56 8.68 6.44
CA ALA A 228 -16.98 7.91 5.26
C ALA A 228 -18.40 7.34 5.41
N ASN A 229 -18.72 6.85 6.61
CA ASN A 229 -19.99 6.19 6.93
C ASN A 229 -21.13 7.19 7.17
N LEU A 230 -20.89 8.27 7.91
CA LEU A 230 -21.91 9.26 8.24
C LEU A 230 -22.26 10.18 7.07
N GLY A 231 -21.33 10.36 6.10
CA GLY A 231 -21.56 11.18 4.91
C GLY A 231 -22.76 10.73 4.06
N TYR A 232 -23.18 9.46 4.16
CA TYR A 232 -24.36 8.92 3.47
C TYR A 232 -25.64 8.93 4.31
N ILE A 233 -25.55 9.00 5.65
CA ILE A 233 -26.72 8.92 6.54
C ILE A 233 -27.33 10.30 6.78
N LEU A 234 -26.46 11.30 6.94
CA LEU A 234 -26.87 12.57 7.49
C LEU A 234 -27.29 13.54 6.38
N PRO A 235 -28.47 14.19 6.48
CA PRO A 235 -28.87 15.23 5.55
C PRO A 235 -27.82 16.33 5.42
N ILE A 236 -27.78 16.94 4.24
CA ILE A 236 -26.97 18.12 3.90
C ILE A 236 -27.02 19.13 5.06
N ASN A 237 -25.85 19.65 5.48
CA ASN A 237 -25.69 20.62 6.57
C ASN A 237 -26.05 20.17 8.00
N THR A 238 -26.63 18.97 8.21
CA THR A 238 -26.81 18.38 9.56
C THR A 238 -25.64 17.50 9.98
N GLN A 239 -24.80 17.13 9.01
CA GLN A 239 -23.67 16.22 9.19
C GLN A 239 -22.69 16.73 10.25
N LYS A 240 -22.36 18.02 10.21
CA LYS A 240 -21.46 18.68 11.17
C LYS A 240 -22.09 18.86 12.56
N LEU A 241 -23.41 19.07 12.63
CA LEU A 241 -24.13 19.20 13.89
C LEU A 241 -24.10 17.87 14.66
N VAL A 242 -24.35 16.77 13.96
CA VAL A 242 -24.26 15.42 14.52
C VAL A 242 -22.81 15.07 14.86
N PHE A 243 -21.87 15.34 13.96
CA PHE A 243 -20.45 15.03 14.19
C PHE A 243 -19.83 15.84 15.34
N ASN A 244 -20.34 17.04 15.66
CA ASN A 244 -19.79 17.89 16.74
C ASN A 244 -20.59 17.86 18.05
N LEU A 245 -21.91 17.64 18.03
CA LEU A 245 -22.74 17.66 19.26
C LEU A 245 -23.04 16.28 19.83
N ILE A 246 -23.11 15.27 18.97
CA ILE A 246 -23.50 13.92 19.35
C ILE A 246 -22.34 13.06 19.90
N PRO A 247 -21.03 13.31 19.62
CA PRO A 247 -19.95 12.53 20.23
C PRO A 247 -20.04 12.41 21.74
N GLY A 248 -20.21 13.53 22.46
CA GLY A 248 -20.34 13.52 23.92
C GLY A 248 -21.62 12.84 24.43
N PHE A 249 -22.67 12.77 23.60
CA PHE A 249 -23.89 12.02 23.92
C PHE A 249 -23.71 10.51 23.64
N ILE A 250 -23.08 10.14 22.52
CA ILE A 250 -22.82 8.75 22.13
C ILE A 250 -21.80 8.11 23.08
N GLU A 251 -20.73 8.81 23.41
CA GLU A 251 -19.73 8.36 24.38
C GLU A 251 -20.37 8.16 25.75
N ARG A 252 -21.20 9.10 26.20
CA ARG A 252 -21.89 9.03 27.50
C ARG A 252 -23.00 7.98 27.57
N THR A 253 -23.68 7.70 26.45
CA THR A 253 -24.88 6.82 26.42
C THR A 253 -24.55 5.41 25.97
N PHE A 254 -23.59 5.24 25.06
CA PHE A 254 -23.24 3.96 24.44
C PHE A 254 -21.78 3.54 24.68
N GLY A 255 -20.96 4.38 25.32
CA GLY A 255 -19.54 4.06 25.60
C GLY A 255 -18.66 4.00 24.36
N LEU A 256 -19.14 4.50 23.22
CA LEU A 256 -18.37 4.56 21.97
C LEU A 256 -17.54 5.85 22.00
N GLU A 257 -16.22 5.72 22.13
CA GLU A 257 -15.30 6.86 22.05
C GLU A 257 -15.37 7.47 20.64
N MET A 258 -16.12 8.57 20.54
CA MET A 258 -16.12 9.47 19.40
C MET A 258 -15.22 10.65 19.78
N SER A 259 -13.99 10.38 20.22
CA SER A 259 -13.09 11.46 20.63
C SER A 259 -12.97 12.48 19.48
N ASN A 260 -12.56 13.72 19.75
CA ASN A 260 -12.24 14.64 18.66
C ASN A 260 -11.01 14.08 17.90
N SER A 261 -11.21 13.10 17.02
CA SER A 261 -10.15 12.33 16.37
C SER A 261 -9.28 13.18 15.43
N PHE A 262 -9.70 14.43 15.17
CA PHE A 262 -8.93 15.44 14.47
C PHE A 262 -8.37 16.57 15.37
N ALA A 263 -8.60 16.57 16.69
CA ALA A 263 -8.15 17.65 17.57
C ALA A 263 -6.66 17.55 17.95
N SER A 264 -6.10 16.36 18.18
CA SER A 264 -4.64 16.21 18.34
C SER A 264 -3.92 16.67 17.07
N PHE A 265 -4.46 16.24 15.94
CA PHE A 265 -4.05 16.58 14.60
C PHE A 265 -4.07 18.09 14.32
N SER A 266 -5.20 18.75 14.57
CA SER A 266 -5.36 20.19 14.35
C SER A 266 -4.47 21.01 15.29
N ARG A 267 -4.29 20.57 16.54
CA ARG A 267 -3.37 21.22 17.49
C ARG A 267 -1.92 21.14 17.01
N PHE A 268 -1.49 19.98 16.54
CA PHE A 268 -0.15 19.78 15.99
C PHE A 268 0.10 20.68 14.77
N ALA A 269 -0.78 20.61 13.77
CA ALA A 269 -0.68 21.46 12.57
C ALA A 269 -0.61 22.95 12.94
N GLY A 270 -1.40 23.39 13.93
CA GLY A 270 -1.39 24.77 14.38
C GLY A 270 -0.12 25.22 15.08
N SER A 271 0.45 24.35 15.92
CA SER A 271 1.74 24.64 16.53
C SER A 271 2.83 24.85 15.48
N LYS A 272 2.88 24.01 14.44
CA LYS A 272 3.89 24.10 13.36
C LYS A 272 3.71 25.33 12.48
N ILE A 273 2.46 25.71 12.19
CA ILE A 273 2.17 26.94 11.44
C ILE A 273 2.63 28.17 12.24
N ASN A 274 2.35 28.22 13.53
CA ASN A 274 2.75 29.34 14.39
C ASN A 274 4.28 29.42 14.52
N GLU A 275 4.94 28.29 14.77
CA GLU A 275 6.40 28.19 14.85
C GLU A 275 7.07 28.71 13.57
N ARG A 276 6.56 28.31 12.39
CA ARG A 276 7.10 28.78 11.10
C ARG A 276 6.91 30.28 10.88
N ARG A 277 5.84 30.87 11.39
CA ARG A 277 5.60 32.32 11.31
C ARG A 277 6.53 33.10 12.22
N GLU A 278 6.82 32.57 13.40
CA GLU A 278 7.76 33.16 14.35
C GLU A 278 9.21 33.03 13.87
N SER A 279 9.54 31.91 13.20
CA SER A 279 10.86 31.61 12.66
C SER A 279 10.77 31.15 11.19
N PRO A 280 10.75 32.10 10.23
CA PRO A 280 10.69 31.77 8.81
C PRO A 280 11.88 30.92 8.35
N SER A 281 11.64 29.98 7.44
CA SER A 281 12.70 29.14 6.88
C SER A 281 13.70 29.99 6.08
N ILE A 282 14.99 29.73 6.25
CA ILE A 282 16.06 30.38 5.48
C ILE A 282 16.65 29.34 4.52
N GLY A 283 16.44 29.52 3.22
CA GLY A 283 17.14 28.76 2.17
C GLY A 283 16.63 27.33 1.88
N SER A 284 15.65 26.81 2.62
CA SER A 284 14.96 25.54 2.30
C SER A 284 13.45 25.77 2.25
N SER A 285 12.89 25.85 1.04
CA SER A 285 11.44 25.92 0.84
C SER A 285 10.83 24.52 0.96
N ASP A 286 9.94 24.33 1.92
CA ASP A 286 9.09 23.13 2.03
C ASP A 286 7.64 23.43 1.60
N MET A 287 6.74 22.46 1.75
CA MET A 287 5.35 22.69 1.36
C MET A 287 4.63 23.70 2.25
N LEU A 288 4.97 23.79 3.54
CA LEU A 288 4.35 24.76 4.44
C LEU A 288 4.66 26.19 4.01
N ASP A 289 5.90 26.48 3.59
CA ASP A 289 6.26 27.81 3.05
C ASP A 289 5.37 28.17 1.85
N HIS A 290 5.16 27.21 0.94
CA HIS A 290 4.26 27.40 -0.19
C HIS A 290 2.80 27.59 0.22
N PHE A 291 2.33 26.91 1.28
CA PHE A 291 0.97 27.08 1.78
C PHE A 291 0.77 28.44 2.44
N LEU A 292 1.77 28.96 3.16
CA LEU A 292 1.76 30.30 3.76
C LEU A 292 1.73 31.42 2.70
N ASP A 293 2.34 31.18 1.54
CA ASP A 293 2.40 32.14 0.42
C ASP A 293 1.19 32.06 -0.55
N MET A 294 0.23 31.18 -0.29
CA MET A 294 -0.94 31.03 -1.15
C MET A 294 -1.80 32.28 -1.20
N LYS A 295 -2.48 32.45 -2.35
CA LYS A 295 -3.45 33.52 -2.58
C LYS A 295 -4.87 32.98 -2.79
N ASP A 296 -5.87 33.74 -2.36
CA ASP A 296 -7.29 33.51 -2.61
C ASP A 296 -7.72 33.96 -4.02
N LEU A 297 -9.02 33.85 -4.32
CA LEU A 297 -9.60 34.20 -5.62
C LEU A 297 -9.44 35.70 -5.93
N GLU A 298 -9.40 36.53 -4.90
CA GLU A 298 -9.21 37.98 -4.96
C GLU A 298 -7.73 38.39 -5.01
N GLY A 299 -6.80 37.43 -4.95
CA GLY A 299 -5.36 37.65 -4.97
C GLY A 299 -4.77 38.10 -3.63
N LYS A 300 -5.54 38.03 -2.54
CA LYS A 300 -5.08 38.29 -1.17
C LYS A 300 -4.48 37.02 -0.58
N GLN A 301 -3.69 37.18 0.48
CA GLN A 301 -3.14 36.02 1.19
C GLN A 301 -4.28 35.20 1.81
N VAL A 302 -4.16 33.88 1.72
CA VAL A 302 -5.17 32.96 2.28
C VAL A 302 -5.29 33.11 3.80
N LYS A 303 -6.44 32.73 4.35
CA LYS A 303 -6.66 32.77 5.80
C LYS A 303 -5.96 31.60 6.46
N ASP A 304 -5.69 31.72 7.76
CA ASP A 304 -5.05 30.66 8.54
C ASP A 304 -5.80 29.33 8.43
N ILE A 305 -7.14 29.37 8.43
CA ILE A 305 -7.96 28.16 8.27
C ILE A 305 -7.70 27.42 6.95
N ASP A 306 -7.33 28.14 5.89
CA ASP A 306 -7.00 27.55 4.60
C ASP A 306 -5.65 26.84 4.64
N VAL A 307 -4.65 27.46 5.29
CA VAL A 307 -3.31 26.86 5.48
C VAL A 307 -3.42 25.61 6.35
N PHE A 308 -4.13 25.70 7.48
CA PHE A 308 -4.41 24.56 8.37
C PHE A 308 -5.09 23.43 7.61
N GLY A 309 -6.06 23.76 6.75
CA GLY A 309 -6.78 22.80 5.95
C GLY A 309 -5.91 22.04 4.94
N GLU A 310 -5.04 22.73 4.20
CA GLU A 310 -4.14 22.09 3.23
C GLU A 310 -3.09 21.20 3.92
N VAL A 311 -2.47 21.73 4.97
CA VAL A 311 -1.52 20.98 5.82
C VAL A 311 -2.20 19.73 6.38
N GLY A 312 -3.45 19.91 6.84
CA GLY A 312 -4.24 18.84 7.38
C GLY A 312 -4.56 17.74 6.36
N ASN A 313 -4.98 18.15 5.17
CA ASN A 313 -5.26 17.23 4.08
C ASN A 313 -4.01 16.44 3.65
N LEU A 314 -2.85 17.08 3.60
CA LEU A 314 -1.60 16.44 3.19
C LEU A 314 -1.21 15.31 4.15
N LEU A 315 -1.16 15.58 5.46
CA LEU A 315 -0.80 14.58 6.47
C LEU A 315 -1.80 13.42 6.53
N ALA A 316 -3.10 13.70 6.54
CA ALA A 316 -4.11 12.67 6.70
C ALA A 316 -4.29 11.83 5.43
N ALA A 317 -4.43 12.46 4.26
CA ALA A 317 -4.68 11.74 3.01
C ALA A 317 -3.40 11.20 2.36
N GLY A 318 -2.27 11.89 2.50
CA GLY A 318 -1.01 11.52 1.85
C GLY A 318 -0.33 10.31 2.49
N ALA A 319 -0.24 10.28 3.82
CA ALA A 319 0.52 9.25 4.52
C ALA A 319 -0.18 7.89 4.51
N ASP A 320 -1.47 7.86 4.87
CA ASP A 320 -2.23 6.60 4.99
C ASP A 320 -2.40 5.90 3.64
N THR A 321 -2.81 6.64 2.61
CA THR A 321 -3.03 6.05 1.28
C THR A 321 -1.74 5.52 0.65
N THR A 322 -0.60 6.17 0.90
CA THR A 322 0.71 5.70 0.42
C THR A 322 1.19 4.49 1.21
N SER A 323 0.95 4.45 2.52
CA SER A 323 1.24 3.27 3.36
C SER A 323 0.52 2.04 2.83
N VAL A 324 -0.78 2.18 2.53
CA VAL A 324 -1.57 1.14 1.89
C VAL A 324 -1.00 0.77 0.52
N GLY A 325 -0.60 1.74 -0.29
CA GLY A 325 0.01 1.50 -1.60
C GLY A 325 1.31 0.68 -1.53
N ILE A 326 2.19 0.97 -0.56
CA ILE A 326 3.41 0.20 -0.33
C ILE A 326 3.06 -1.25 0.05
N LYS A 327 2.14 -1.43 1.00
CA LYS A 327 1.69 -2.76 1.47
C LYS A 327 1.04 -3.55 0.33
N ALA A 328 0.21 -2.90 -0.49
CA ALA A 328 -0.45 -3.46 -1.66
C ALA A 328 0.52 -4.06 -2.69
N VAL A 329 1.75 -3.56 -2.74
CA VAL A 329 2.80 -4.10 -3.62
C VAL A 329 3.61 -5.16 -2.90
N LEU A 330 4.00 -4.92 -1.64
CA LEU A 330 4.80 -5.86 -0.84
C LEU A 330 4.09 -7.19 -0.59
N GLY A 331 2.79 -7.19 -0.29
CA GLY A 331 2.06 -8.42 -0.02
C GLY A 331 2.19 -9.43 -1.15
N PRO A 332 1.64 -9.15 -2.34
CA PRO A 332 1.70 -10.08 -3.46
C PRO A 332 3.10 -10.49 -3.88
N ILE A 333 4.07 -9.57 -3.89
CA ILE A 333 5.43 -9.90 -4.35
C ILE A 333 6.17 -10.81 -3.36
N LEU A 334 5.95 -10.66 -2.06
CA LEU A 334 6.59 -11.52 -1.05
C LEU A 334 6.08 -12.97 -1.06
N ARG A 335 4.93 -13.22 -1.68
CA ARG A 335 4.41 -14.58 -1.90
C ARG A 335 4.93 -15.25 -3.16
N ASP A 336 5.45 -14.47 -4.09
CA ASP A 336 5.92 -14.97 -5.37
C ASP A 336 7.44 -14.87 -5.44
N ALA A 337 8.11 -15.92 -4.95
CA ALA A 337 9.57 -15.99 -4.95
C ALA A 337 10.18 -15.78 -6.35
N LYS A 338 9.49 -16.23 -7.42
CA LYS A 338 9.98 -16.06 -8.80
C LYS A 338 9.96 -14.59 -9.21
N ARG A 339 8.85 -13.89 -8.96
CA ARG A 339 8.72 -12.46 -9.28
C ARG A 339 9.57 -11.60 -8.34
N TYR A 340 9.68 -11.97 -7.07
CA TYR A 340 10.60 -11.32 -6.12
C TYR A 340 12.04 -11.38 -6.62
N ARG A 341 12.54 -12.57 -7.02
CA ARG A 341 13.90 -12.72 -7.58
C ARG A 341 14.10 -11.95 -8.89
N ARG A 342 13.07 -11.91 -9.74
CA ARG A 342 13.13 -11.10 -10.97
C ARG A 342 13.26 -9.61 -10.66
N LEU A 343 12.47 -9.08 -9.73
CA LEU A 343 12.58 -7.68 -9.30
C LEU A 343 13.95 -7.41 -8.70
N GLN A 344 14.42 -8.30 -7.83
CA GLN A 344 15.73 -8.21 -7.22
C GLN A 344 16.84 -8.14 -8.28
N SER A 345 16.79 -9.00 -9.31
CA SER A 345 17.75 -8.98 -10.43
C SER A 345 17.72 -7.68 -11.20
N GLU A 346 16.53 -7.17 -11.55
CA GLU A 346 16.41 -5.88 -12.28
C GLU A 346 17.00 -4.71 -11.46
N LEU A 347 16.81 -4.73 -10.13
CA LEU A 347 17.38 -3.74 -9.24
C LEU A 347 18.90 -3.90 -9.12
N ASP A 348 19.41 -5.12 -8.93
CA ASP A 348 20.85 -5.40 -8.83
C ASP A 348 21.59 -4.90 -10.10
N ASP A 349 21.03 -5.17 -11.29
CA ASP A 349 21.56 -4.67 -12.56
C ASP A 349 21.55 -3.13 -12.60
N ALA A 350 20.49 -2.48 -12.12
CA ALA A 350 20.40 -1.02 -12.08
C ALA A 350 21.46 -0.39 -11.15
N TYR A 351 21.72 -1.02 -10.01
CA TYR A 351 22.79 -0.61 -9.08
C TYR A 351 24.17 -0.75 -9.72
N GLU A 352 24.44 -1.89 -10.38
CA GLU A 352 25.71 -2.15 -11.07
C GLU A 352 25.96 -1.14 -12.19
N VAL A 353 24.99 -0.96 -13.10
CA VAL A 353 25.10 -0.02 -14.24
C VAL A 353 25.28 1.41 -13.77
N SER A 354 24.66 1.78 -12.65
CA SER A 354 24.77 3.13 -12.08
C SER A 354 26.04 3.34 -11.26
N GLY A 355 26.86 2.28 -11.07
CA GLY A 355 28.05 2.32 -10.22
C GLY A 355 27.74 2.61 -8.74
N ILE A 356 26.53 2.29 -8.30
CA ILE A 356 26.05 2.53 -6.93
C ILE A 356 26.37 1.28 -6.11
N ALA A 357 27.08 1.46 -5.00
CA ALA A 357 27.38 0.34 -4.11
C ALA A 357 26.09 -0.25 -3.49
N PRO A 358 26.03 -1.56 -3.24
CA PRO A 358 24.90 -2.19 -2.57
C PRO A 358 24.57 -1.49 -1.24
N GLY A 359 23.29 -1.26 -0.97
CA GLY A 359 22.84 -0.58 0.24
C GLY A 359 23.05 0.95 0.25
N GLN A 360 23.50 1.55 -0.86
CA GLN A 360 23.44 3.00 -1.03
C GLN A 360 22.09 3.45 -1.61
N PRO A 361 21.67 4.70 -1.35
CA PRO A 361 20.50 5.30 -1.99
C PRO A 361 20.60 5.27 -3.52
N ILE A 362 19.51 4.88 -4.19
CA ILE A 362 19.36 4.97 -5.65
C ILE A 362 18.32 6.05 -5.98
N SER A 363 18.61 6.87 -6.99
CA SER A 363 17.71 7.97 -7.36
C SER A 363 16.45 7.46 -8.05
N TYR A 364 15.32 8.08 -7.75
CA TYR A 364 14.06 7.88 -8.46
C TYR A 364 14.20 8.04 -9.98
N ASN A 365 15.11 8.92 -10.45
CA ASN A 365 15.34 9.13 -11.87
C ASN A 365 15.87 7.88 -12.59
N ILE A 366 16.51 6.95 -11.88
CA ILE A 366 16.91 5.64 -12.42
C ILE A 366 15.73 4.67 -12.30
N LEU A 367 15.11 4.61 -11.13
CA LEU A 367 14.05 3.65 -10.82
C LEU A 367 12.78 3.81 -11.68
N LYS A 368 12.45 5.02 -12.11
CA LYS A 368 11.27 5.29 -12.95
C LYS A 368 11.33 4.60 -14.32
N ASP A 369 12.55 4.27 -14.77
CA ASP A 369 12.79 3.67 -16.09
C ASP A 369 12.92 2.13 -16.01
N LEU A 370 12.79 1.54 -14.81
CA LEU A 370 12.83 0.08 -14.59
C LEU A 370 11.44 -0.56 -14.82
N PRO A 371 11.23 -1.29 -15.91
CA PRO A 371 9.90 -1.70 -16.34
C PRO A 371 9.21 -2.67 -15.37
N PHE A 372 9.93 -3.63 -14.78
CA PHE A 372 9.31 -4.61 -13.89
C PHE A 372 9.01 -4.04 -12.51
N LEU A 373 9.85 -3.15 -11.97
CA LEU A 373 9.57 -2.38 -10.77
C LEU A 373 8.29 -1.53 -10.93
N GLN A 374 8.19 -0.76 -12.02
CA GLN A 374 7.01 0.06 -12.29
C GLN A 374 5.75 -0.81 -12.47
N ALA A 375 5.89 -1.96 -13.13
CA ALA A 375 4.81 -2.92 -13.29
C ALA A 375 4.34 -3.51 -11.95
N CYS A 376 5.25 -3.80 -11.01
CA CYS A 376 4.90 -4.29 -9.68
C CYS A 376 4.12 -3.24 -8.88
N VAL A 377 4.59 -1.99 -8.88
CA VAL A 377 3.89 -0.88 -8.19
C VAL A 377 2.48 -0.69 -8.76
N LYS A 378 2.38 -0.67 -10.08
CA LYS A 378 1.11 -0.47 -10.78
C LYS A 378 0.14 -1.63 -10.58
N GLU A 379 0.61 -2.87 -10.63
CA GLU A 379 -0.24 -4.04 -10.43
C GLU A 379 -0.68 -4.21 -8.97
N GLY A 380 0.23 -3.98 -8.01
CA GLY A 380 -0.13 -4.01 -6.59
C GLY A 380 -1.23 -3.00 -6.27
N THR A 381 -1.07 -1.75 -6.71
CA THR A 381 -2.06 -0.69 -6.48
C THR A 381 -3.30 -0.75 -7.39
N ARG A 382 -3.25 -1.46 -8.53
CA ARG A 382 -4.45 -1.87 -9.28
C ARG A 382 -5.25 -2.85 -8.44
N LEU A 383 -4.57 -3.89 -7.93
CA LEU A 383 -5.21 -4.97 -7.20
C LEU A 383 -5.77 -4.47 -5.86
N HIS A 384 -4.98 -3.70 -5.12
CA HIS A 384 -5.35 -3.19 -3.81
C HIS A 384 -5.27 -1.65 -3.82
N PRO A 385 -6.25 -0.96 -4.44
CA PRO A 385 -6.28 0.50 -4.41
C PRO A 385 -6.60 0.97 -2.98
N SER A 386 -5.97 2.05 -2.54
CA SER A 386 -6.17 2.56 -1.17
C SER A 386 -7.63 2.98 -0.93
N ILE A 387 -8.32 3.54 -1.93
CA ILE A 387 -9.74 3.93 -1.80
C ILE A 387 -10.66 2.84 -2.36
N VAL A 388 -11.50 2.27 -1.50
CA VAL A 388 -12.46 1.19 -1.85
C VAL A 388 -13.91 1.64 -1.89
N TYR A 389 -14.20 2.77 -1.25
CA TYR A 389 -15.52 3.37 -1.24
C TYR A 389 -15.93 3.84 -2.63
N GLN A 390 -17.24 4.02 -2.78
CA GLN A 390 -17.83 4.64 -3.95
C GLN A 390 -17.32 6.08 -4.12
N LEU A 391 -17.09 6.49 -5.37
CA LEU A 391 -16.76 7.87 -5.73
C LEU A 391 -17.98 8.59 -6.33
N PRO A 392 -18.96 9.03 -5.51
CA PRO A 392 -20.27 9.45 -5.97
C PRO A 392 -20.24 10.78 -6.74
N ARG A 393 -21.09 10.85 -7.75
CA ARG A 393 -21.31 12.01 -8.61
C ARG A 393 -22.80 12.20 -8.87
N HIS A 394 -23.23 13.45 -9.00
CA HIS A 394 -24.58 13.74 -9.49
C HIS A 394 -24.70 13.30 -10.95
N ALA A 395 -25.80 12.68 -11.35
CA ALA A 395 -26.05 12.45 -12.77
C ALA A 395 -26.12 13.78 -13.54
N LEU A 396 -25.83 13.75 -14.85
CA LEU A 396 -25.97 14.92 -15.71
C LEU A 396 -27.44 15.34 -15.79
N GLU A 397 -27.70 16.64 -16.00
CA GLU A 397 -29.06 17.18 -16.18
C GLU A 397 -29.81 16.55 -17.36
N SER A 398 -29.07 16.10 -18.38
CA SER A 398 -29.63 15.37 -19.54
C SER A 398 -29.94 13.89 -19.26
N GLY A 399 -29.60 13.39 -18.08
CA GLY A 399 -29.47 11.97 -17.79
C GLY A 399 -28.23 11.37 -18.45
N VAL A 400 -27.96 10.09 -18.15
CA VAL A 400 -26.79 9.36 -18.65
C VAL A 400 -27.21 8.00 -19.18
N GLN A 401 -26.90 7.70 -20.45
CA GLN A 401 -27.06 6.37 -21.02
C GLN A 401 -25.80 5.54 -20.78
N LEU A 402 -25.91 4.43 -20.06
CA LEU A 402 -24.79 3.54 -19.71
C LEU A 402 -25.23 2.08 -19.78
N GLU A 403 -24.51 1.26 -20.56
CA GLU A 403 -24.70 -0.19 -20.61
C GLU A 403 -26.17 -0.62 -20.81
N GLY A 404 -26.91 0.12 -21.67
CA GLY A 404 -28.33 -0.13 -21.95
C GLY A 404 -29.32 0.46 -20.93
N PHE A 405 -28.85 1.09 -19.85
CA PHE A 405 -29.69 1.76 -18.87
C PHE A 405 -29.66 3.28 -19.05
N PHE A 406 -30.81 3.92 -18.81
CA PHE A 406 -30.91 5.36 -18.67
C PHE A 406 -30.90 5.72 -17.19
N ILE A 407 -29.91 6.49 -16.77
CA ILE A 407 -29.78 7.01 -15.41
C ILE A 407 -30.33 8.43 -15.37
N ASP A 408 -31.33 8.61 -14.51
CA ASP A 408 -32.07 9.87 -14.38
C ASP A 408 -31.23 10.96 -13.67
N PRO A 409 -31.39 12.26 -14.00
CA PRO A 409 -30.69 13.37 -13.36
C PRO A 409 -30.81 13.43 -11.83
N SER A 410 -31.91 12.93 -11.26
CA SER A 410 -32.11 12.88 -9.81
C SER A 410 -31.26 11.82 -9.10
N SER A 411 -30.58 10.96 -9.87
CA SER A 411 -29.79 9.84 -9.33
C SER A 411 -28.33 10.23 -9.09
N THR A 412 -27.70 9.52 -8.16
CA THR A 412 -26.25 9.49 -7.97
C THR A 412 -25.66 8.35 -8.77
N ILE A 413 -24.54 8.61 -9.45
CA ILE A 413 -23.73 7.58 -10.08
C ILE A 413 -22.39 7.53 -9.38
N SER A 414 -21.95 6.34 -9.04
CA SER A 414 -20.67 6.12 -8.39
C SER A 414 -19.90 4.98 -9.02
N MET A 415 -18.59 4.98 -8.84
CA MET A 415 -17.69 3.91 -9.23
C MET A 415 -16.83 3.55 -8.03
N SER A 416 -16.67 2.26 -7.78
CA SER A 416 -15.64 1.75 -6.87
C SER A 416 -14.34 1.57 -7.67
N PRO A 417 -13.22 2.20 -7.26
CA PRO A 417 -11.92 1.96 -7.87
C PRO A 417 -11.54 0.48 -7.87
N LEU A 418 -11.87 -0.23 -6.80
CA LEU A 418 -11.62 -1.67 -6.68
C LEU A 418 -12.39 -2.46 -7.74
N ALA A 419 -13.69 -2.23 -7.88
CA ALA A 419 -14.51 -2.92 -8.87
C ALA A 419 -14.11 -2.58 -10.32
N GLN A 420 -13.82 -1.30 -10.60
CA GLN A 420 -13.31 -0.86 -11.90
C GLN A 420 -11.98 -1.53 -12.24
N ASN A 421 -11.06 -1.58 -11.26
CA ASN A 421 -9.76 -2.23 -11.42
C ASN A 421 -9.85 -3.76 -11.55
N ARG A 422 -11.01 -4.37 -11.26
CA ARG A 422 -11.31 -5.81 -11.48
C ARG A 422 -12.18 -6.09 -12.69
N CYS A 423 -12.51 -5.08 -13.48
CA CYS A 423 -13.33 -5.27 -14.66
C CYS A 423 -12.61 -6.16 -15.68
N GLN A 424 -13.16 -7.35 -15.94
CA GLN A 424 -12.60 -8.29 -16.92
C GLN A 424 -12.61 -7.73 -18.34
N ALA A 425 -13.58 -6.88 -18.69
CA ALA A 425 -13.61 -6.19 -19.98
C ALA A 425 -12.44 -5.20 -20.17
N ILE A 426 -11.77 -4.81 -19.08
CA ILE A 426 -10.64 -3.88 -19.09
C ILE A 426 -9.33 -4.66 -18.93
N PHE A 427 -9.25 -5.53 -17.93
CA PHE A 427 -8.01 -6.17 -17.51
C PHE A 427 -7.89 -7.64 -17.93
N GLY A 428 -8.87 -8.21 -18.64
CA GLY A 428 -8.88 -9.60 -19.08
C GLY A 428 -9.49 -10.57 -18.07
N SER A 429 -9.54 -11.86 -18.41
CA SER A 429 -10.15 -12.90 -17.57
C SER A 429 -9.40 -13.12 -16.25
N ASP A 430 -8.10 -12.83 -16.22
CA ASP A 430 -7.21 -12.89 -15.06
C ASP A 430 -7.17 -11.55 -14.28
N ALA A 431 -8.22 -10.72 -14.36
CA ALA A 431 -8.30 -9.42 -13.69
C ALA A 431 -8.16 -9.51 -12.15
N ASP A 432 -8.53 -10.64 -11.54
CA ASP A 432 -8.39 -10.86 -10.10
C ASP A 432 -6.99 -11.36 -9.69
N GLU A 433 -6.12 -11.69 -10.65
CA GLU A 433 -4.77 -12.17 -10.38
C GLU A 433 -3.76 -11.02 -10.30
N TRP A 434 -2.78 -11.14 -9.39
CA TRP A 434 -1.62 -10.25 -9.36
C TRP A 434 -0.61 -10.68 -10.43
N LYS A 435 -0.54 -9.92 -11.52
CA LYS A 435 0.34 -10.23 -12.66
C LYS A 435 1.01 -8.96 -13.20
N PRO A 436 2.17 -8.56 -12.66
CA PRO A 436 2.90 -7.38 -13.12
C PRO A 436 3.20 -7.40 -14.62
N GLU A 437 3.41 -8.57 -15.21
CA GLU A 437 3.67 -8.74 -16.65
C GLU A 437 2.56 -8.18 -17.56
N ARG A 438 1.36 -7.94 -17.02
CA ARG A 438 0.26 -7.26 -17.71
C ARG A 438 0.64 -5.87 -18.22
N TRP A 439 1.58 -5.22 -17.54
CA TRP A 439 2.02 -3.86 -17.84
C TRP A 439 3.25 -3.78 -18.74
N ILE A 440 3.77 -4.93 -19.19
CA ILE A 440 4.98 -5.02 -20.00
C ILE A 440 4.59 -5.53 -21.39
N PRO A 441 4.95 -4.79 -22.47
CA PRO A 441 4.66 -5.22 -23.84
C PRO A 441 5.24 -6.61 -24.13
N ASN A 442 4.41 -7.49 -24.69
CA ASN A 442 4.81 -8.81 -25.17
C ASN A 442 3.83 -9.29 -26.26
N GLU A 443 3.95 -10.53 -26.74
CA GLU A 443 3.07 -11.09 -27.79
C GLU A 443 1.59 -11.14 -27.38
N ILE A 444 1.31 -11.25 -26.09
CA ILE A 444 -0.06 -11.33 -25.53
C ILE A 444 -0.59 -9.94 -25.19
N ASN A 445 0.23 -9.09 -24.57
CA ASN A 445 -0.10 -7.74 -24.13
C ASN A 445 0.51 -6.71 -25.08
N THR A 446 -0.27 -6.28 -26.08
CA THR A 446 0.18 -5.22 -26.99
C THR A 446 0.27 -3.87 -26.27
N GLU A 447 1.08 -2.95 -26.80
CA GLU A 447 1.15 -1.60 -26.21
C GLU A 447 -0.22 -0.89 -26.21
N GLU A 448 -1.07 -1.17 -27.20
CA GLU A 448 -2.42 -0.60 -27.29
C GLU A 448 -3.30 -1.09 -26.16
N GLN A 449 -3.24 -2.38 -25.83
CA GLN A 449 -3.95 -2.95 -24.69
C GLN A 449 -3.44 -2.36 -23.37
N ILE A 450 -2.12 -2.19 -23.22
CA ILE A 450 -1.53 -1.57 -22.03
C ILE A 450 -1.99 -0.12 -21.88
N ARG A 451 -2.01 0.67 -22.96
CA ARG A 451 -2.54 2.04 -22.96
C ARG A 451 -4.03 2.07 -22.64
N PHE A 452 -4.80 1.11 -23.13
CA PHE A 452 -6.22 0.99 -22.83
C PHE A 452 -6.46 0.68 -21.35
N MET A 453 -5.72 -0.26 -20.76
CA MET A 453 -5.77 -0.57 -19.33
C MET A 453 -5.33 0.61 -18.47
N ASP A 454 -4.24 1.28 -18.83
CA ASP A 454 -3.71 2.42 -18.08
C ASP A 454 -4.70 3.59 -18.04
N LYS A 455 -5.31 3.90 -19.18
CA LYS A 455 -6.36 4.92 -19.26
C LYS A 455 -7.56 4.60 -18.38
N ASN A 456 -7.80 3.31 -18.12
CA ASN A 456 -8.93 2.80 -17.35
C ASN A 456 -8.63 2.49 -15.89
N LEU A 457 -7.39 2.67 -15.45
CA LEU A 457 -6.97 2.44 -14.08
C LEU A 457 -7.53 3.52 -13.15
N ALA A 458 -8.27 3.10 -12.12
CA ALA A 458 -8.94 4.00 -11.18
C ALA A 458 -8.22 4.16 -9.84
N THR A 459 -7.00 3.62 -9.71
CA THR A 459 -6.18 3.64 -8.47
C THR A 459 -6.03 5.03 -7.86
N PHE A 460 -5.80 6.05 -8.68
CA PHE A 460 -5.64 7.44 -8.23
C PHE A 460 -6.91 8.27 -8.46
N GLY A 461 -8.07 7.62 -8.49
CA GLY A 461 -9.30 8.23 -8.97
C GLY A 461 -9.29 8.39 -10.49
N TYR A 462 -10.11 9.31 -11.00
CA TYR A 462 -10.40 9.34 -12.42
C TYR A 462 -10.70 10.76 -12.93
N GLY A 463 -10.22 11.05 -14.15
CA GLY A 463 -10.52 12.29 -14.87
C GLY A 463 -10.08 13.58 -14.17
N SER A 464 -10.93 14.61 -14.20
CA SER A 464 -10.60 15.95 -13.67
C SER A 464 -10.37 15.99 -12.15
N ARG A 465 -10.78 14.93 -11.44
CA ARG A 465 -10.63 14.77 -9.99
C ARG A 465 -9.57 13.72 -9.63
N THR A 466 -8.64 13.42 -10.54
CA THR A 466 -7.51 12.52 -10.26
C THR A 466 -6.67 13.05 -9.09
N CYS A 467 -6.19 12.14 -8.24
CA CYS A 467 -5.36 12.43 -7.08
C CYS A 467 -4.22 13.38 -7.43
N ILE A 468 -4.09 14.44 -6.63
CA ILE A 468 -3.03 15.44 -6.81
C ILE A 468 -1.68 14.92 -6.31
N GLY A 469 -1.69 14.06 -5.27
CA GLY A 469 -0.51 13.42 -4.68
C GLY A 469 -0.01 12.19 -5.43
N ARG A 470 -0.51 11.87 -6.63
CA ARG A 470 -0.10 10.67 -7.40
C ARG A 470 1.43 10.58 -7.57
N ASN A 471 2.08 11.70 -7.88
CA ASN A 471 3.52 11.73 -8.09
C ASN A 471 4.28 11.40 -6.80
N LEU A 472 3.87 11.98 -5.67
CA LEU A 472 4.44 11.69 -4.35
C LEU A 472 4.36 10.20 -4.03
N ALA A 473 3.15 9.64 -4.07
CA ALA A 473 2.92 8.25 -3.76
C ALA A 473 3.73 7.32 -4.67
N THR A 474 3.83 7.64 -5.97
CA THR A 474 4.60 6.84 -6.93
C THR A 474 6.10 6.86 -6.61
N VAL A 475 6.66 8.03 -6.27
CA VAL A 475 8.07 8.16 -5.86
C VAL A 475 8.32 7.38 -4.58
N GLU A 476 7.50 7.57 -3.55
CA GLU A 476 7.63 6.85 -2.27
C GLU A 476 7.55 5.34 -2.43
N MET A 477 6.51 4.83 -3.10
CA MET A 477 6.33 3.39 -3.33
C MET A 477 7.50 2.78 -4.10
N THR A 478 7.94 3.45 -5.16
CA THR A 478 9.03 2.96 -6.01
C THR A 478 10.34 2.90 -5.24
N LYS A 479 10.69 3.98 -4.52
CA LYS A 479 11.93 4.06 -3.74
C LYS A 479 11.93 3.06 -2.59
N PHE A 480 10.84 3.01 -1.82
CA PHE A 480 10.70 2.09 -0.70
C PHE A 480 10.90 0.65 -1.15
N LEU A 481 10.21 0.25 -2.22
CA LEU A 481 10.29 -1.11 -2.76
C LEU A 481 11.69 -1.44 -3.29
N ALA A 482 12.32 -0.51 -4.02
CA ALA A 482 13.66 -0.70 -4.56
C ALA A 482 14.70 -0.93 -3.44
N GLU A 483 14.70 -0.10 -2.41
CA GLU A 483 15.67 -0.19 -1.33
C GLU A 483 15.41 -1.38 -0.41
N ILE A 484 14.15 -1.69 -0.07
CA ILE A 484 13.88 -2.80 0.84
C ILE A 484 14.24 -4.16 0.22
N VAL A 485 14.01 -4.35 -1.09
CA VAL A 485 14.31 -5.60 -1.83
C VAL A 485 15.82 -5.77 -2.10
N THR A 486 16.55 -4.67 -2.23
CA THR A 486 18.00 -4.72 -2.43
C THR A 486 18.76 -4.91 -1.12
N ARG A 487 18.27 -4.33 -0.02
CA ARG A 487 18.90 -4.41 1.31
C ARG A 487 18.59 -5.71 2.05
N TYR A 488 17.37 -6.21 1.96
CA TYR A 488 16.90 -7.30 2.82
C TYR A 488 16.32 -8.48 2.03
N ASP A 489 16.55 -9.69 2.54
CA ASP A 489 15.77 -10.88 2.20
C ASP A 489 14.62 -10.97 3.20
N ILE A 490 13.40 -10.74 2.70
CA ILE A 490 12.20 -10.56 3.52
C ILE A 490 11.37 -11.82 3.43
N LYS A 491 11.05 -12.41 4.58
CA LYS A 491 10.23 -13.62 4.65
C LYS A 491 8.99 -13.40 5.49
N LEU A 492 7.88 -13.93 5.00
CA LEU A 492 6.60 -13.97 5.71
C LEU A 492 6.66 -15.10 6.73
N LEU A 493 6.30 -14.86 7.99
CA LEU A 493 6.24 -15.93 8.99
C LEU A 493 5.10 -16.91 8.70
N ASN A 494 3.96 -16.40 8.21
CA ASN A 494 2.80 -17.20 7.87
C ASN A 494 2.53 -17.23 6.36
N GLU A 495 3.08 -18.20 5.64
CA GLU A 495 2.84 -18.34 4.19
C GLU A 495 1.40 -18.74 3.84
N ALA A 496 0.69 -19.42 4.75
CA ALA A 496 -0.66 -19.93 4.52
C ALA A 496 -1.73 -18.83 4.59
N LYS A 497 -1.59 -17.91 5.54
CA LYS A 497 -2.39 -16.69 5.65
C LYS A 497 -1.44 -15.50 5.81
N PRO A 498 -0.80 -15.09 4.70
CA PRO A 498 0.22 -14.06 4.73
C PRO A 498 -0.36 -12.68 4.99
N TRP A 499 -1.66 -12.51 4.72
CA TRP A 499 -2.36 -11.33 5.17
C TRP A 499 -3.85 -11.47 5.35
N SER A 500 -4.38 -10.53 6.12
CA SER A 500 -5.79 -10.18 6.19
C SER A 500 -6.03 -8.87 5.43
N ILE A 501 -7.12 -8.81 4.69
CA ILE A 501 -7.63 -7.55 4.15
C ILE A 501 -8.80 -7.19 5.04
N HIS A 502 -8.66 -6.09 5.75
CA HIS A 502 -9.80 -5.47 6.38
C HIS A 502 -10.03 -4.17 5.60
N SER A 503 -11.28 -3.89 5.26
CA SER A 503 -11.71 -2.50 5.38
C SER A 503 -11.70 -2.30 6.88
N GLN A 504 -10.55 -1.92 7.44
CA GLN A 504 -10.23 -0.55 7.80
C GLN A 504 -11.40 0.23 8.56
N CYS A 505 -12.47 -0.48 8.86
CA CYS A 505 -13.76 -0.02 9.30
C CYS A 505 -14.40 -1.18 10.12
N ASP A 506 -13.56 -2.10 10.62
CA ASP A 506 -13.91 -3.27 11.43
C ASP A 506 -13.78 -2.94 12.92
N PRO A 507 -14.87 -2.94 13.70
CA PRO A 507 -14.83 -2.64 15.12
C PRO A 507 -14.04 -3.67 15.96
N GLN A 508 -13.71 -4.87 15.45
CA GLN A 508 -12.82 -5.82 16.14
C GLN A 508 -11.33 -5.48 16.01
N TYR A 509 -10.94 -4.65 15.02
CA TYR A 509 -9.56 -4.28 14.73
C TYR A 509 -9.48 -2.76 14.43
N PRO A 510 -9.21 -1.89 15.43
CA PRO A 510 -9.38 -0.42 15.33
C PRO A 510 -8.34 0.33 14.46
N ILE A 511 -7.91 -0.22 13.32
CA ILE A 511 -6.86 0.36 12.46
C ILE A 511 -7.43 0.75 11.07
N GLY A 512 -8.00 1.98 11.01
CA GLY A 512 -8.18 3.02 9.93
C GLY A 512 -9.00 2.74 8.72
N CYS A 513 -9.60 3.65 7.89
CA CYS A 513 -10.28 3.35 6.57
C CYS A 513 -9.52 3.60 5.19
N ALA A 514 -9.21 2.53 4.41
CA ALA A 514 -8.60 2.34 3.07
C ALA A 514 -8.29 0.81 2.88
N LEU A 515 -7.98 0.22 1.70
CA LEU A 515 -7.72 -1.24 1.63
C LEU A 515 -6.34 -1.59 2.21
N THR A 516 -6.17 -1.60 3.53
CA THR A 516 -4.94 -2.16 4.09
C THR A 516 -4.98 -3.67 3.94
N ILE A 517 -3.92 -4.22 3.38
CA ILE A 517 -3.37 -5.49 3.82
C ILE A 517 -2.95 -5.26 5.27
N THR A 518 -3.90 -5.30 6.20
CA THR A 518 -3.75 -4.76 7.56
C THR A 518 -2.76 -5.58 8.35
N ASP A 519 -2.74 -6.88 8.09
CA ASP A 519 -1.73 -7.76 8.63
C ASP A 519 -0.93 -8.31 7.47
N LEU A 520 0.33 -7.92 7.26
CA LEU A 520 1.27 -8.95 6.83
C LEU A 520 1.44 -9.83 8.08
N ALA A 521 0.62 -10.89 8.17
CA ALA A 521 0.27 -11.56 9.42
C ALA A 521 1.48 -11.94 10.27
N ASP A 522 1.43 -11.52 11.53
CA ASP A 522 2.20 -12.04 12.65
C ASP A 522 3.68 -12.26 12.37
N GLY A 523 4.34 -11.23 11.84
CA GLY A 523 5.77 -11.21 11.81
C GLY A 523 6.38 -11.38 10.44
N THR A 524 7.16 -10.37 10.07
CA THR A 524 8.11 -10.47 8.98
C THR A 524 9.48 -10.67 9.59
N VAL A 525 10.21 -11.69 9.13
CA VAL A 525 11.64 -11.82 9.41
C VAL A 525 12.36 -11.05 8.32
N VAL A 526 13.04 -9.98 8.73
CA VAL A 526 13.92 -9.20 7.87
C VAL A 526 15.34 -9.72 8.09
N LYS A 527 15.96 -10.31 7.08
CA LYS A 527 17.39 -10.67 7.12
C LYS A 527 18.17 -9.77 6.18
N GLN A 528 19.30 -9.24 6.60
CA GLN A 528 20.10 -8.33 5.80
C GLN A 528 20.81 -9.20 4.76
N THR A 529 20.69 -8.83 3.48
CA THR A 529 21.47 -9.56 2.48
C THR A 529 22.88 -8.97 2.47
N MET A 530 23.87 -9.68 3.04
CA MET A 530 25.27 -9.34 2.79
C MET A 530 25.60 -9.67 1.32
N ARG A 531 25.39 -8.72 0.40
CA ARG A 531 25.76 -8.88 -1.02
C ARG A 531 27.15 -8.31 -1.25
N THR A 532 28.17 -9.15 -1.19
CA THR A 532 29.48 -8.80 -1.77
C THR A 532 29.35 -8.81 -3.30
N HIS A 533 29.14 -7.64 -3.90
CA HIS A 533 29.28 -7.48 -5.35
C HIS A 533 30.77 -7.54 -5.70
N CYS A 534 31.29 -8.75 -5.90
CA CYS A 534 32.63 -8.95 -6.43
C CYS A 534 32.51 -9.50 -7.86
N ARG A 535 32.14 -8.63 -8.81
CA ARG A 535 32.51 -8.84 -10.21
C ARG A 535 33.91 -8.25 -10.39
N ILE A 536 34.93 -9.08 -10.17
CA ILE A 536 36.31 -8.70 -10.48
C ILE A 536 36.45 -8.69 -12.00
N PRO A 537 36.75 -7.55 -12.66
CA PRO A 537 37.17 -7.58 -14.05
C PRO A 537 38.57 -8.20 -14.07
N LEU A 538 38.69 -9.46 -14.51
CA LEU A 538 40.00 -10.12 -14.59
C LEU A 538 40.85 -9.49 -15.72
N PRO A 539 42.05 -8.96 -15.42
CA PRO A 539 42.99 -8.58 -16.46
C PRO A 539 43.51 -9.84 -17.19
N LYS A 540 43.65 -9.74 -18.52
CA LYS A 540 44.18 -10.81 -19.36
C LYS A 540 45.65 -11.09 -19.01
N ARG A 541 45.87 -12.23 -18.36
CA ARG A 541 47.15 -12.96 -18.14
C ARG A 541 48.22 -12.25 -17.29
N PHE A 542 48.55 -12.87 -16.17
CA PHE A 542 49.90 -12.84 -15.59
C PHE A 542 50.23 -14.20 -14.98
N SER A 543 51.43 -14.71 -15.27
CA SER A 543 51.97 -15.96 -14.73
C SER A 543 53.22 -15.65 -13.92
N VAL A 544 53.27 -16.09 -12.65
CA VAL A 544 54.48 -16.05 -11.79
C VAL A 544 54.52 -17.34 -10.95
N PRO A 545 55.70 -17.94 -10.69
CA PRO A 545 55.81 -19.29 -10.10
C PRO A 545 55.53 -19.28 -8.59
N LEU A 546 54.96 -20.38 -8.10
CA LEU A 546 54.77 -20.65 -6.67
C LEU A 546 56.07 -21.18 -6.03
N ASP A 547 56.47 -20.59 -4.91
CA ASP A 547 57.46 -21.13 -3.97
C ASP A 547 56.72 -21.82 -2.82
N GLU A 548 57.05 -23.09 -2.59
CA GLU A 548 56.44 -24.01 -1.62
C GLU A 548 57.09 -23.85 -0.25
N SER A 549 56.78 -22.79 0.49
CA SER A 549 57.15 -22.75 1.91
C SER A 549 56.26 -21.82 2.73
N GLN A 550 55.02 -22.24 2.98
CA GLN A 550 54.27 -21.86 4.20
C GLN A 550 52.91 -22.58 4.24
N PHE A 551 52.84 -23.70 4.95
CA PHE A 551 51.58 -24.25 5.47
C PHE A 551 51.74 -24.48 6.97
N HIS A 552 51.05 -23.67 7.76
CA HIS A 552 50.76 -23.97 9.16
C HIS A 552 49.29 -24.30 9.35
N THR A 553 49.09 -25.26 10.26
CA THR A 553 47.96 -26.13 10.55
C THR A 553 46.80 -25.44 11.27
N LEU A 554 45.55 -25.80 10.95
CA LEU A 554 44.41 -25.74 11.89
C LEU A 554 43.43 -26.92 11.64
N TYR A 555 42.92 -27.46 12.76
CA TYR A 555 42.18 -28.72 12.97
C TYR A 555 40.64 -28.53 12.87
N PRO A 556 39.80 -29.61 13.00
CA PRO A 556 38.62 -29.83 12.18
C PRO A 556 37.31 -29.69 12.97
N SER A 557 36.19 -29.51 12.26
CA SER A 557 34.89 -30.19 12.50
C SER A 557 33.75 -29.32 11.99
N GLN A 558 33.12 -29.78 10.91
CA GLN A 558 31.68 -29.74 10.64
C GLN A 558 31.48 -30.21 9.20
N SER A 559 30.78 -31.32 9.02
CA SER A 559 30.43 -31.87 7.72
C SER A 559 29.33 -31.00 7.10
N LEU A 560 29.70 -30.13 6.17
CA LEU A 560 28.78 -29.38 5.32
C LEU A 560 28.39 -30.24 4.11
N THR A 561 27.09 -30.36 3.86
CA THR A 561 26.57 -31.01 2.64
C THR A 561 26.21 -29.91 1.64
N PHE A 562 26.82 -29.92 0.46
CA PHE A 562 26.59 -28.91 -0.59
C PHE A 562 26.02 -29.56 -1.85
N SER A 563 25.02 -28.93 -2.48
CA SER A 563 24.66 -29.19 -3.87
C SER A 563 25.23 -28.07 -4.74
N ALA A 564 26.13 -28.38 -5.67
CA ALA A 564 26.67 -27.43 -6.64
C ALA A 564 26.35 -27.90 -8.06
N GLN A 565 25.78 -27.03 -8.89
CA GLN A 565 25.73 -27.20 -10.34
C GLN A 565 26.97 -26.51 -10.94
N PHE A 566 27.89 -27.31 -11.49
CA PHE A 566 29.07 -26.79 -12.19
C PHE A 566 28.72 -26.61 -13.67
N THR A 567 28.80 -25.38 -14.17
CA THR A 567 28.42 -25.04 -15.55
C THR A 567 29.57 -25.08 -16.55
N ASN A 568 30.81 -25.40 -16.14
CA ASN A 568 31.92 -25.67 -17.06
C ASN A 568 32.95 -26.63 -16.43
N GLY A 569 33.31 -27.72 -17.13
CA GLY A 569 34.38 -28.67 -16.76
C GLY A 569 33.96 -30.11 -16.39
N VAL A 570 32.75 -30.55 -16.76
CA VAL A 570 32.11 -31.79 -16.28
C VAL A 570 32.50 -33.06 -17.09
N ASP A 571 33.77 -33.20 -17.50
CA ASP A 571 34.22 -34.44 -18.17
C ASP A 571 35.01 -35.38 -17.25
N SER A 572 35.25 -35.00 -15.99
CA SER A 572 36.12 -35.74 -15.06
C SER A 572 35.44 -36.34 -13.82
N LEU A 573 34.13 -36.13 -13.62
CA LEU A 573 33.37 -36.69 -12.50
C LEU A 573 32.74 -38.03 -12.87
N VAL A 574 33.06 -39.08 -12.12
CA VAL A 574 32.52 -40.43 -12.31
C VAL A 574 31.26 -40.61 -11.44
N PRO A 575 30.08 -40.90 -12.02
CA PRO A 575 28.86 -41.13 -11.26
C PRO A 575 29.02 -42.25 -10.22
N GLY A 576 28.61 -41.99 -8.98
CA GLY A 576 28.65 -42.94 -7.86
C GLY A 576 29.89 -42.86 -6.97
N HIS A 577 30.93 -42.13 -7.38
CA HIS A 577 32.13 -41.90 -6.56
C HIS A 577 31.87 -40.90 -5.44
N LYS A 578 32.56 -41.07 -4.29
CA LYS A 578 32.58 -40.08 -3.21
C LYS A 578 33.76 -39.13 -3.41
N TYR A 579 33.51 -37.82 -3.37
CA TYR A 579 34.52 -36.79 -3.52
C TYR A 579 34.63 -35.94 -2.25
N MET A 580 35.84 -35.54 -1.87
CA MET A 580 36.07 -34.50 -0.87
C MET A 580 36.57 -33.25 -1.58
N ILE A 581 35.96 -32.09 -1.29
CA ILE A 581 36.31 -30.82 -1.90
C ILE A 581 36.75 -29.86 -0.79
N ALA A 582 37.93 -29.27 -0.91
CA ALA A 582 38.44 -28.23 -0.03
C ALA A 582 38.56 -26.91 -0.80
N VAL A 583 37.98 -25.85 -0.26
CA VAL A 583 38.05 -24.50 -0.82
C VAL A 583 38.82 -23.60 0.13
N SER A 584 39.91 -22.99 -0.34
CA SER A 584 40.69 -22.00 0.44
C SER A 584 40.61 -20.62 -0.19
N ARG A 585 40.29 -19.60 0.61
CA ARG A 585 40.20 -18.19 0.20
C ARG A 585 41.52 -17.46 0.45
N SER A 586 42.06 -16.78 -0.58
CA SER A 586 43.24 -15.92 -0.42
C SER A 586 42.86 -14.59 0.25
N GLN A 587 43.43 -14.30 1.44
CA GLN A 587 43.14 -13.07 2.19
C GLN A 587 43.64 -11.78 1.52
N ARG A 588 44.57 -11.87 0.57
CA ARG A 588 45.16 -10.69 -0.11
C ARG A 588 44.64 -10.43 -1.52
N LEU A 589 44.13 -11.44 -2.23
CA LEU A 589 43.92 -11.35 -3.69
C LEU A 589 42.53 -11.84 -4.17
N GLN A 590 41.57 -12.05 -3.26
CA GLN A 590 40.15 -12.34 -3.57
C GLN A 590 39.92 -13.47 -4.61
N TRP A 591 40.77 -14.50 -4.63
CA TRP A 591 40.52 -15.75 -5.38
C TRP A 591 40.31 -16.94 -4.45
N TYR A 592 39.60 -17.95 -4.96
CA TYR A 592 39.34 -19.22 -4.30
C TYR A 592 40.11 -20.34 -5.00
N ARG A 593 40.88 -21.12 -4.25
CA ARG A 593 41.51 -22.36 -4.76
C ARG A 593 40.68 -23.54 -4.29
N VAL A 594 40.22 -24.33 -5.25
CA VAL A 594 39.43 -25.53 -5.02
C VAL A 594 40.33 -26.73 -5.27
N ARG A 595 40.53 -27.57 -4.25
CA ARG A 595 41.14 -28.89 -4.37
C ARG A 595 40.09 -29.95 -4.13
N TRP A 596 40.20 -31.06 -4.85
CA TRP A 596 39.32 -32.19 -4.63
C TRP A 596 40.07 -33.52 -4.72
N TRP A 597 39.50 -34.53 -4.06
CA TRP A 597 40.00 -35.89 -4.01
C TRP A 597 38.86 -36.86 -4.30
N ASP A 598 39.10 -37.83 -5.18
CA ASP A 598 38.17 -38.92 -5.50
C ASP A 598 38.47 -40.15 -4.62
N PHE A 599 37.46 -40.64 -3.90
CA PHE A 599 37.54 -41.81 -3.02
C PHE A 599 36.88 -43.06 -3.60
N GLY A 600 36.33 -43.02 -4.83
CA GLY A 600 35.72 -44.18 -5.47
C GLY A 600 34.33 -44.56 -4.95
N THR A 601 33.84 -45.73 -5.38
CA THR A 601 32.49 -46.30 -5.12
C THR A 601 32.42 -47.40 -4.07
N LYS A 602 33.54 -47.86 -3.48
CA LYS A 602 33.53 -49.14 -2.74
C LYS A 602 33.30 -49.01 -1.23
N GLU A 603 32.24 -49.68 -0.79
CA GLU A 603 32.02 -50.19 0.58
C GLU A 603 33.05 -51.29 0.96
N GLU A 604 33.15 -51.48 2.28
CA GLU A 604 34.19 -52.13 3.07
C GLU A 604 34.60 -53.57 2.66
N VAL A 605 35.86 -53.94 2.92
CA VAL A 605 36.27 -55.35 3.07
C VAL A 605 36.73 -55.59 4.50
N LEU A 606 36.00 -56.43 5.22
CA LEU A 606 36.33 -56.92 6.56
C LEU A 606 37.42 -58.00 6.46
N ALA A 607 38.56 -57.79 7.12
CA ALA A 607 39.51 -58.87 7.43
C ALA A 607 39.65 -59.01 8.95
N LYS A 608 39.51 -60.24 9.45
CA LYS A 608 39.64 -60.60 10.87
C LYS A 608 41.10 -60.93 11.17
N GLY A 609 41.73 -60.18 12.06
CA GLY A 609 43.01 -60.56 12.69
C GLY A 609 42.82 -61.67 13.71
N LEU A 610 43.85 -62.51 13.91
CA LEU A 610 43.85 -63.67 14.82
C LEU A 610 43.73 -63.30 16.32
N ASP A 611 43.69 -62.01 16.67
CA ASP A 611 43.56 -61.48 18.04
C ASP A 611 42.22 -60.75 18.29
N GLY A 612 41.28 -60.78 17.34
CA GLY A 612 39.91 -60.32 17.54
C GLY A 612 39.71 -58.79 17.58
N ARG A 613 40.75 -57.98 17.36
CA ARG A 613 40.61 -56.52 17.23
C ARG A 613 40.33 -56.12 15.78
N GLN A 614 39.34 -55.25 15.58
CA GLN A 614 39.05 -54.63 14.29
C GLN A 614 39.93 -53.40 14.11
N VAL A 615 40.71 -53.34 13.02
CA VAL A 615 41.48 -52.14 12.64
C VAL A 615 41.04 -51.70 11.23
N ARG A 616 40.65 -50.43 11.09
CA ARG A 616 40.21 -49.82 9.82
C ARG A 616 41.41 -49.21 9.09
N TYR A 617 41.60 -49.56 7.81
CA TYR A 617 42.41 -48.77 6.87
C TYR A 617 41.67 -48.66 5.53
N GLY A 618 41.43 -47.43 5.07
CA GLY A 618 41.05 -47.13 3.69
C GLY A 618 42.30 -46.81 2.87
N LYS A 619 42.34 -47.22 1.60
CA LYS A 619 43.39 -46.78 0.66
C LYS A 619 43.42 -45.24 0.63
N GLY A 620 44.62 -44.68 0.76
CA GLY A 620 44.84 -43.23 0.77
C GLY A 620 44.43 -42.56 -0.56
N PRO A 621 44.28 -41.22 -0.53
CA PRO A 621 43.80 -40.42 -1.66
C PRO A 621 44.68 -40.59 -2.90
N GLN A 622 44.09 -40.63 -4.10
CA GLN A 622 44.84 -40.33 -5.33
C GLN A 622 45.18 -38.83 -5.40
N GLU A 623 46.26 -38.49 -6.10
CA GLU A 623 46.84 -37.13 -6.13
C GLU A 623 45.79 -36.03 -6.42
N PRO A 624 45.87 -34.87 -5.74
CA PRO A 624 44.93 -33.77 -5.94
C PRO A 624 45.06 -33.21 -7.35
N ILE A 625 43.93 -33.02 -8.03
CA ILE A 625 43.86 -32.30 -9.30
C ILE A 625 43.63 -30.82 -8.96
N ASP A 626 44.61 -29.97 -9.27
CA ASP A 626 44.50 -28.52 -9.14
C ASP A 626 43.85 -27.92 -10.39
N ILE A 627 42.73 -27.21 -10.22
CA ILE A 627 42.07 -26.48 -11.30
C ILE A 627 41.93 -25.01 -10.90
N GLU A 628 42.42 -24.13 -11.76
CA GLU A 628 42.19 -22.68 -11.66
C GLU A 628 40.88 -22.35 -12.38
N ILE A 629 39.81 -22.09 -11.61
CA ILE A 629 38.48 -21.81 -12.18
C ILE A 629 38.46 -20.38 -12.71
N THR A 630 38.36 -20.23 -14.03
CA THR A 630 38.04 -18.96 -14.70
C THR A 630 36.55 -18.94 -15.07
N GLY A 631 35.70 -18.56 -14.12
CA GLY A 631 34.24 -18.50 -14.29
C GLY A 631 33.49 -18.07 -13.02
N ILE A 632 32.23 -17.66 -13.18
CA ILE A 632 31.35 -17.16 -12.11
C ILE A 632 31.04 -18.29 -11.12
N LEU A 633 31.36 -18.08 -9.84
CA LEU A 633 31.00 -18.97 -8.74
C LEU A 633 29.81 -18.37 -7.99
N GLU A 634 28.60 -18.83 -8.25
CA GLU A 634 27.43 -18.51 -7.41
C GLU A 634 27.36 -19.51 -6.24
N MET A 635 27.52 -19.02 -5.01
CA MET A 635 27.31 -19.81 -3.80
C MET A 635 26.13 -19.26 -3.01
N PRO A 636 24.98 -19.97 -2.95
CA PRO A 636 23.97 -19.69 -1.95
C PRO A 636 24.39 -20.35 -0.62
N MET A 637 24.79 -19.55 0.38
CA MET A 637 24.90 -20.06 1.75
C MET A 637 23.50 -20.18 2.36
N TYR A 638 22.94 -21.38 2.36
CA TYR A 638 21.85 -21.75 3.26
C TYR A 638 22.45 -22.43 4.49
N LEU A 639 22.33 -21.79 5.66
CA LEU A 639 22.51 -22.44 6.95
C LEU A 639 21.12 -22.76 7.49
N GLU A 640 20.67 -24.01 7.36
CA GLU A 640 19.59 -24.55 8.18
C GLU A 640 20.20 -25.12 9.47
N PRO A 641 19.83 -24.62 10.67
CA PRO A 641 20.03 -25.39 11.88
C PRO A 641 18.91 -26.43 11.98
N LYS A 642 19.25 -27.70 11.70
CA LYS A 642 18.45 -28.82 12.19
C LYS A 642 18.71 -28.98 13.70
N TYR A 643 17.67 -28.82 14.50
CA TYR A 643 17.53 -29.49 15.79
C TYR A 643 16.34 -30.43 15.73
#